data_AF-A0A9P6FY06-F1
#
_entry.id   AF-A0A9P6FY06-F1
#
_cell.length_a   1.000
_cell.length_b   1.000
_cell.length_c   1.000
_cell.angle_alpha   90.00
_cell.angle_beta   90.00
_cell.angle_gamma   90.00
#
_symmetry.space_group_name_H-M   'P 1'
#
loop_
_entity.id
_entity.type
_entity.pdbx_description
1 polymer ?
#
loop_
_entity_poly.entity_id
_entity_poly.type
_entity_poly.pdbx_seq_one_letter_code
_entity_poly.pdbx_strand_id
1 'polypeptide(L)'
;MDIQFTDSCCNTHPTKTSWVNKGEFKPLSTKVTGVDRRTYQVGPKGAKKGIISLLDIHGFHPTSVQILSEKGFLVSAIDLFLNGPIPDDYMGDMTKLGAWVRSNVEYQGNHIRELVEVAVNDLRVEGCESFYIVGHCWGTHLAIRTATDLEGIFLGVAGPHPTAVSVPLVVNLKCPLALFPAEDDPNMLPVIEAVQAKGFGVPSIHVRYDDMPHGFCGGRGDWSIPEQKQAAHQVIETIAQFFHDLGVKEEFSVEAMIPAVVGRNGRRAFTGLASTTFMSLSTIPSQTKSAALPIADFRSDTLTQPSEEMFRVMQEASRGDDVYEEDESVRSLEAYVARLTGHEAGLFCASGTMTNQLAFRASLLTPPASILCDNRSHVYRHEAGGIASHSQATVYPVRANANNGHHLTVKDIAQEFVVDDRDVHMAPTRLISLENTLSGTVMPLDEIQSIGRFARERGVRLHLDGARVWNAAVAEGCSLESITKEFDSVSLCVSKGVGAPIGSVLVGETEFIRKARHFRKMFGGGWRQAGGLAAVAHWCIDNVWPTMGETHLLAKRLAQGLEQHGGGAKITIPVETNMVFLDLAGSGIRLSELSRRLEERHIKIGSRNAPEDQTQVRLVLHWQISQQAVDDFIEVVKDMAQNASQTGANQGNESGERSSMPVYGSR
;
A
#
# COMPACT_ATOMS: atom_id res chain seq x y z
N MET A 1 -5.12 -7.74 5.92
CA MET A 1 -6.44 -7.24 6.36
C MET A 1 -7.46 -7.89 5.46
N ASP A 2 -8.44 -8.61 6.03
CA ASP A 2 -9.51 -9.25 5.25
C ASP A 2 -10.34 -8.17 4.57
N ILE A 3 -10.09 -7.95 3.27
CA ILE A 3 -11.06 -7.27 2.42
C ILE A 3 -12.22 -8.25 2.26
N GLN A 4 -13.24 -8.11 3.11
CA GLN A 4 -14.46 -8.90 2.97
C GLN A 4 -15.19 -8.43 1.71
N PHE A 5 -15.03 -9.21 0.65
CA PHE A 5 -15.93 -9.18 -0.48
C PHE A 5 -17.16 -10.00 -0.10
N THR A 6 -18.34 -9.42 -0.19
CA THR A 6 -19.60 -10.17 -0.07
C THR A 6 -19.63 -11.27 -1.14
N ASP A 7 -19.95 -12.52 -0.82
CA ASP A 7 -20.02 -13.62 -1.81
C ASP A 7 -21.00 -13.28 -2.97
N SER A 8 -22.06 -12.53 -2.67
CA SER A 8 -23.04 -12.02 -3.64
C SER A 8 -22.50 -10.91 -4.56
N CYS A 9 -21.39 -10.25 -4.19
CA CYS A 9 -20.70 -9.26 -5.03
C CYS A 9 -20.23 -9.85 -6.36
N CYS A 10 -19.97 -11.15 -6.42
CA CYS A 10 -19.39 -11.79 -7.60
C CYS A 10 -20.34 -12.75 -8.30
N ASN A 11 -21.43 -13.17 -7.65
CA ASN A 11 -22.34 -14.21 -8.15
C ASN A 11 -23.65 -13.70 -8.76
N THR A 12 -23.99 -12.42 -8.57
CA THR A 12 -25.30 -11.88 -9.00
C THR A 12 -25.19 -11.05 -10.29
N HIS A 13 -25.77 -11.56 -11.38
CA HIS A 13 -25.85 -10.87 -12.67
C HIS A 13 -26.73 -9.59 -12.60
N PRO A 14 -26.47 -8.59 -13.46
CA PRO A 14 -27.32 -7.41 -13.54
C PRO A 14 -28.70 -7.77 -14.10
N THR A 15 -29.73 -7.07 -13.65
CA THR A 15 -31.12 -7.34 -14.03
C THR A 15 -31.44 -6.71 -15.38
N LYS A 16 -32.20 -7.42 -16.22
CA LYS A 16 -32.70 -6.83 -17.46
C LYS A 16 -33.75 -5.78 -17.12
N THR A 17 -33.54 -4.56 -17.58
CA THR A 17 -34.41 -3.42 -17.29
C THR A 17 -34.97 -2.80 -18.58
N SER A 18 -36.21 -2.29 -18.50
CA SER A 18 -36.85 -1.51 -19.55
C SER A 18 -36.56 0.00 -19.44
N TRP A 19 -35.71 0.41 -18.48
CA TRP A 19 -35.32 1.79 -18.30
C TRP A 19 -34.54 2.33 -19.50
N VAL A 20 -34.93 3.52 -19.95
CA VAL A 20 -34.25 4.25 -21.03
C VAL A 20 -33.30 5.27 -20.40
N ASN A 21 -32.07 5.35 -20.91
CA ASN A 21 -31.09 6.33 -20.48
C ASN A 21 -31.54 7.76 -20.85
N LYS A 22 -31.65 8.63 -19.84
CA LYS A 22 -32.04 10.05 -19.99
C LYS A 22 -30.85 11.02 -20.05
N GLY A 23 -29.64 10.54 -19.85
CA GLY A 23 -28.40 11.31 -19.84
C GLY A 23 -27.65 11.27 -21.16
N GLU A 24 -26.49 11.92 -21.18
CA GLU A 24 -25.61 12.00 -22.34
C GLU A 24 -24.18 11.57 -21.98
N PHE A 25 -23.50 10.92 -22.91
CA PHE A 25 -22.07 10.63 -22.76
C PHE A 25 -21.27 11.85 -23.18
N LYS A 26 -20.36 12.30 -22.31
CA LYS A 26 -19.42 13.39 -22.59
C LYS A 26 -17.98 12.92 -22.40
N PRO A 27 -17.03 13.32 -23.25
CA PRO A 27 -15.62 13.11 -22.97
C PRO A 27 -15.21 13.90 -21.71
N LEU A 28 -14.26 13.37 -20.94
CA LEU A 28 -13.55 14.17 -19.93
C LEU A 28 -12.73 15.25 -20.63
N SER A 29 -12.63 16.44 -20.02
CA SER A 29 -11.86 17.55 -20.62
C SER A 29 -10.37 17.29 -20.71
N THR A 30 -9.83 16.45 -19.82
CA THR A 30 -8.40 16.15 -19.71
C THR A 30 -8.18 14.64 -19.75
N LYS A 31 -7.17 14.22 -20.52
CA LYS A 31 -6.74 12.82 -20.56
C LYS A 31 -5.98 12.48 -19.30
N VAL A 32 -6.40 11.42 -18.62
CA VAL A 32 -5.62 10.76 -17.56
C VAL A 32 -4.90 9.58 -18.21
N THR A 33 -3.64 9.35 -17.85
CA THR A 33 -2.74 8.34 -18.47
C THR A 33 -2.58 8.41 -20.00
N GLY A 34 -2.95 9.54 -20.62
CA GLY A 34 -2.97 9.68 -22.08
C GLY A 34 -4.14 8.97 -22.77
N VAL A 35 -5.07 8.38 -22.02
CA VAL A 35 -6.23 7.65 -22.56
C VAL A 35 -7.47 8.54 -22.52
N ASP A 36 -8.25 8.51 -23.60
CA ASP A 36 -9.55 9.18 -23.65
C ASP A 36 -10.54 8.51 -22.68
N ARG A 37 -11.30 9.34 -21.98
CA ARG A 37 -12.30 8.92 -21.00
C ARG A 37 -13.60 9.65 -21.25
N ARG A 38 -14.69 9.02 -20.85
CA ARG A 38 -16.02 9.60 -20.90
C ARG A 38 -16.72 9.50 -19.56
N THR A 39 -17.68 10.38 -19.38
CA THR A 39 -18.65 10.35 -18.28
C THR A 39 -20.03 10.20 -18.87
N TYR A 40 -20.93 9.55 -18.13
CA TYR A 40 -22.35 9.63 -18.38
C TYR A 40 -22.91 10.72 -17.45
N GLN A 41 -23.44 11.79 -18.04
CA GLN A 41 -23.99 12.91 -17.29
C GLN A 41 -25.51 12.96 -17.40
N VAL A 42 -26.17 13.15 -16.26
CA VAL A 42 -27.63 13.21 -16.18
C VAL A 42 -28.08 14.13 -15.03
N GLY A 43 -29.17 14.85 -15.24
CA GLY A 43 -29.70 15.83 -14.29
C GLY A 43 -30.03 17.17 -14.94
N PRO A 44 -30.52 18.15 -14.17
CA PRO A 44 -30.87 19.47 -14.70
C PRO A 44 -29.61 20.26 -15.09
N LYS A 45 -29.65 20.90 -16.26
CA LYS A 45 -28.59 21.83 -16.69
C LYS A 45 -28.52 23.03 -15.74
N GLY A 46 -27.30 23.44 -15.38
CA GLY A 46 -27.07 24.55 -14.45
C GLY A 46 -27.34 24.21 -12.98
N ALA A 47 -27.42 22.92 -12.61
CA ALA A 47 -27.48 22.51 -11.21
C ALA A 47 -26.27 23.07 -10.44
N LYS A 48 -26.52 23.56 -9.22
CA LYS A 48 -25.45 24.04 -8.32
C LYS A 48 -24.77 22.91 -7.53
N LYS A 49 -25.37 21.72 -7.52
CA LYS A 49 -24.88 20.56 -6.77
C LYS A 49 -24.47 19.46 -7.75
N GLY A 50 -23.20 19.06 -7.69
CA GLY A 50 -22.63 18.01 -8.52
C GLY A 50 -22.44 16.71 -7.75
N ILE A 51 -22.71 15.57 -8.37
CA ILE A 51 -22.40 14.23 -7.81
C ILE A 51 -21.44 13.52 -8.74
N ILE A 52 -20.32 13.05 -8.21
CA ILE A 52 -19.48 12.06 -8.87
C ILE A 52 -20.00 10.67 -8.51
N SER A 53 -20.30 9.85 -9.53
CA SER A 53 -20.78 8.49 -9.32
C SER A 53 -19.73 7.48 -9.79
N LEU A 54 -19.22 6.67 -8.85
CA LEU A 54 -18.35 5.54 -9.12
C LEU A 54 -19.20 4.27 -9.19
N LEU A 55 -19.28 3.70 -10.40
CA LEU A 55 -20.18 2.60 -10.71
C LEU A 55 -19.58 1.25 -10.29
N ASP A 56 -20.45 0.27 -10.11
CA ASP A 56 -20.09 -1.14 -9.92
C ASP A 56 -19.45 -1.72 -11.21
N ILE A 57 -18.92 -2.94 -11.14
CA ILE A 57 -18.31 -3.71 -12.25
C ILE A 57 -19.22 -3.89 -13.47
N HIS A 58 -20.51 -3.60 -13.32
CA HIS A 58 -21.52 -3.59 -14.38
C HIS A 58 -21.57 -2.28 -15.19
N GLY A 59 -20.69 -1.32 -14.89
CA GLY A 59 -20.53 -0.09 -15.65
C GLY A 59 -21.83 0.70 -15.79
N PHE A 60 -22.11 1.18 -17.01
CA PHE A 60 -23.24 2.07 -17.30
C PHE A 60 -24.62 1.38 -17.36
N HIS A 61 -24.90 0.47 -16.43
CA HIS A 61 -26.21 -0.15 -16.34
C HIS A 61 -27.30 0.92 -16.15
N PRO A 62 -28.44 0.87 -16.87
CA PRO A 62 -29.42 1.96 -16.88
C PRO A 62 -29.99 2.33 -15.50
N THR A 63 -30.08 1.37 -14.58
CA THR A 63 -30.51 1.60 -13.18
C THR A 63 -29.43 2.21 -12.31
N SER A 64 -28.14 2.00 -12.61
CA SER A 64 -27.02 2.54 -11.84
C SER A 64 -26.72 3.99 -12.19
N VAL A 65 -26.79 4.35 -13.47
CA VAL A 65 -26.33 5.66 -13.96
C VAL A 65 -27.35 6.79 -13.80
N GLN A 66 -28.60 6.45 -13.48
CA GLN A 66 -29.69 7.41 -13.35
C GLN A 66 -30.07 7.72 -11.89
N ILE A 67 -29.39 7.08 -10.94
CA ILE A 67 -29.56 7.31 -9.50
C ILE A 67 -29.33 8.79 -9.19
N LEU A 68 -30.22 9.38 -8.38
CA LEU A 68 -30.19 10.78 -7.90
C LEU A 68 -30.38 11.88 -8.96
N SER A 69 -30.45 11.54 -10.25
CA SER A 69 -30.58 12.53 -11.34
C SER A 69 -31.87 13.36 -11.28
N GLU A 70 -32.97 12.77 -10.81
CA GLU A 70 -34.27 13.44 -10.64
C GLU A 70 -34.37 14.23 -9.33
N LYS A 71 -33.29 14.30 -8.53
CA LYS A 71 -33.28 14.93 -7.20
C LYS A 71 -32.57 16.30 -7.18
N GLY A 72 -32.36 16.91 -8.35
CA GLY A 72 -31.80 18.27 -8.45
C GLY A 72 -30.27 18.35 -8.51
N PHE A 73 -29.59 17.22 -8.66
CA PHE A 73 -28.14 17.13 -8.82
C PHE A 73 -27.77 16.93 -10.29
N LEU A 74 -26.65 17.52 -10.73
CA LEU A 74 -25.98 17.10 -11.95
C LEU A 74 -25.03 15.94 -11.60
N VAL A 75 -25.39 14.74 -12.03
CA VAL A 75 -24.65 13.51 -11.76
C VAL A 75 -23.70 13.23 -12.91
N SER A 76 -22.43 12.97 -12.61
CA SER A 76 -21.40 12.55 -13.56
C SER A 76 -20.85 11.18 -13.15
N ALA A 77 -21.22 10.14 -13.89
CA ALA A 77 -20.74 8.79 -13.68
C ALA A 77 -19.51 8.52 -14.56
N ILE A 78 -18.38 8.15 -13.95
CA ILE A 78 -17.09 8.01 -14.65
C ILE A 78 -16.99 6.61 -15.27
N ASP A 79 -16.49 6.53 -16.51
CA ASP A 79 -16.12 5.27 -17.15
C ASP A 79 -14.84 4.71 -16.51
N LEU A 80 -15.00 3.91 -15.45
CA LEU A 80 -13.89 3.23 -14.80
C LEU A 80 -13.42 1.99 -15.57
N PHE A 81 -14.24 1.47 -16.51
CA PHE A 81 -14.04 0.17 -17.14
C PHE A 81 -13.94 0.27 -18.67
N LEU A 82 -12.73 0.62 -19.14
CA LEU A 82 -12.38 0.85 -20.56
C LEU A 82 -12.93 -0.19 -21.55
N ASN A 83 -12.97 -1.46 -21.14
CA ASN A 83 -13.35 -2.59 -21.98
C ASN A 83 -14.83 -2.99 -21.80
N GLY A 84 -15.66 -2.08 -21.27
CA GLY A 84 -17.05 -2.36 -20.94
C GLY A 84 -17.22 -3.03 -19.58
N PRO A 85 -18.46 -3.40 -19.21
CA PRO A 85 -18.73 -4.10 -17.96
C PRO A 85 -18.05 -5.47 -17.92
N ILE A 86 -18.02 -6.08 -16.74
CA ILE A 86 -17.52 -7.45 -16.58
C ILE A 86 -18.24 -8.41 -17.55
N PRO A 87 -17.51 -9.32 -18.23
CA PRO A 87 -18.14 -10.36 -19.03
C PRO A 87 -19.01 -11.30 -18.19
N ASP A 88 -20.17 -11.70 -18.71
CA ASP A 88 -21.10 -12.58 -17.98
C ASP A 88 -20.44 -13.92 -17.58
N ASP A 89 -19.54 -14.47 -18.40
CA ASP A 89 -18.83 -15.74 -18.14
C ASP A 89 -17.71 -15.63 -17.09
N TYR A 90 -17.50 -14.43 -16.54
CA TYR A 90 -16.54 -14.14 -15.47
C TYR A 90 -17.25 -14.02 -14.11
N MET A 91 -18.59 -13.95 -14.11
CA MET A 91 -19.40 -13.93 -12.89
C MET A 91 -19.25 -15.25 -12.13
N GLY A 92 -19.07 -15.16 -10.82
CA GLY A 92 -18.83 -16.26 -9.89
C GLY A 92 -17.41 -16.80 -9.87
N ASP A 93 -16.51 -16.26 -10.72
CA ASP A 93 -15.10 -16.64 -10.78
C ASP A 93 -14.22 -15.46 -10.32
N MET A 94 -13.81 -15.50 -9.05
CA MET A 94 -12.95 -14.48 -8.43
C MET A 94 -11.61 -14.31 -9.14
N THR A 95 -11.09 -15.37 -9.78
CA THR A 95 -9.82 -15.32 -10.50
C THR A 95 -9.99 -14.52 -11.78
N LYS A 96 -11.05 -14.81 -12.56
CA LYS A 96 -11.39 -14.07 -13.78
C LYS A 96 -11.79 -12.63 -13.48
N LEU A 97 -12.61 -12.39 -12.45
CA LEU A 97 -12.95 -11.05 -11.99
C LEU A 97 -11.68 -10.27 -11.61
N GLY A 98 -10.81 -10.86 -10.80
CA GLY A 98 -9.54 -10.24 -10.42
C GLY A 98 -8.65 -9.94 -11.63
N ALA A 99 -8.57 -10.86 -12.60
CA ALA A 99 -7.82 -10.65 -13.84
C ALA A 99 -8.43 -9.52 -14.70
N TRP A 100 -9.75 -9.45 -14.80
CA TRP A 100 -10.46 -8.39 -15.51
C TRP A 100 -10.25 -7.02 -14.86
N VAL A 101 -10.38 -6.92 -13.53
CA VAL A 101 -10.05 -5.68 -12.79
C VAL A 101 -8.59 -5.28 -13.01
N ARG A 102 -7.64 -6.22 -12.83
CA ARG A 102 -6.21 -5.95 -13.03
C ARG A 102 -5.86 -5.60 -14.48
N SER A 103 -6.64 -6.02 -15.47
CA SER A 103 -6.38 -5.68 -16.89
C SER A 103 -6.71 -4.24 -17.23
N ASN A 104 -7.36 -3.51 -16.33
CA ASN A 104 -7.69 -2.11 -16.54
C ASN A 104 -6.54 -1.19 -16.10
N VAL A 105 -6.06 -0.40 -17.06
CA VAL A 105 -4.91 0.52 -16.91
C VAL A 105 -5.05 1.46 -15.72
N GLU A 106 -6.27 1.90 -15.39
CA GLU A 106 -6.48 2.88 -14.30
C GLU A 106 -6.32 2.26 -12.90
N TYR A 107 -6.57 0.95 -12.78
CA TYR A 107 -6.35 0.22 -11.53
C TYR A 107 -4.88 -0.15 -11.34
N GLN A 108 -4.12 -0.36 -12.42
CA GLN A 108 -2.69 -0.67 -12.34
C GLN A 108 -1.84 0.54 -11.91
N GLY A 109 -2.28 1.77 -12.23
CA GLY A 109 -1.57 3.01 -11.88
C GLY A 109 -2.21 3.85 -10.77
N ASN A 110 -3.30 3.38 -10.16
CA ASN A 110 -4.07 4.09 -9.11
C ASN A 110 -4.55 5.50 -9.53
N HIS A 111 -5.01 5.64 -10.78
CA HIS A 111 -5.33 6.93 -11.40
C HIS A 111 -6.78 7.41 -11.16
N ILE A 112 -7.50 6.71 -10.28
CA ILE A 112 -8.91 7.00 -9.96
C ILE A 112 -9.06 8.41 -9.35
N ARG A 113 -8.06 8.83 -8.57
CA ARG A 113 -8.02 10.18 -7.98
C ARG A 113 -8.00 11.26 -9.06
N GLU A 114 -7.10 11.15 -10.03
CA GLU A 114 -6.97 12.10 -11.13
C GLU A 114 -8.22 12.13 -12.01
N LEU A 115 -8.82 10.96 -12.28
CA LEU A 115 -10.08 10.88 -13.04
C LEU A 115 -11.23 11.62 -12.35
N VAL A 116 -11.35 11.43 -11.02
CA VAL A 116 -12.37 12.10 -10.22
C VAL A 116 -12.11 13.61 -10.16
N GLU A 117 -10.85 14.03 -10.02
CA GLU A 117 -10.47 15.45 -10.02
C GLU A 117 -10.84 16.14 -11.34
N VAL A 118 -10.57 15.51 -12.49
CA VAL A 118 -10.98 16.01 -13.80
C VAL A 118 -12.51 16.08 -13.90
N ALA A 119 -13.22 15.03 -13.49
CA ALA A 119 -14.69 15.01 -13.53
C ALA A 119 -15.34 16.09 -12.64
N VAL A 120 -14.74 16.38 -11.48
CA VAL A 120 -15.17 17.49 -10.60
C VAL A 120 -14.96 18.83 -11.31
N ASN A 121 -13.82 19.03 -11.97
CA ASN A 121 -13.54 20.24 -12.73
C ASN A 121 -14.52 20.42 -13.91
N ASP A 122 -14.88 19.35 -14.60
CA ASP A 122 -15.88 19.39 -15.66
C ASP A 122 -17.25 19.82 -15.12
N LEU A 123 -17.66 19.29 -13.96
CA LEU A 123 -18.89 19.72 -13.29
C LEU A 123 -18.84 21.18 -12.81
N ARG A 124 -17.68 21.70 -12.39
CA ARG A 124 -17.49 23.13 -12.08
C ARG A 124 -17.77 24.01 -13.30
N VAL A 125 -17.26 23.62 -14.46
CA VAL A 125 -17.50 24.33 -15.73
C VAL A 125 -18.99 24.33 -16.10
N GLU A 126 -19.71 23.25 -15.80
CA GLU A 126 -21.16 23.13 -15.98
C GLU A 126 -21.99 23.89 -14.92
N GLY A 127 -21.34 24.55 -13.96
CA GLY A 127 -21.95 25.46 -12.99
C GLY A 127 -22.20 24.89 -11.59
N CYS A 128 -21.69 23.70 -11.29
CA CYS A 128 -21.73 23.14 -9.93
C CYS A 128 -20.76 23.85 -8.98
N GLU A 129 -21.21 24.09 -7.75
CA GLU A 129 -20.46 24.80 -6.70
C GLU A 129 -20.16 23.89 -5.49
N SER A 130 -21.00 22.89 -5.24
CA SER A 130 -20.82 21.90 -4.16
C SER A 130 -20.80 20.48 -4.73
N PHE A 131 -19.92 19.63 -4.19
CA PHE A 131 -19.67 18.30 -4.72
C PHE A 131 -19.93 17.22 -3.68
N TYR A 132 -20.50 16.12 -4.15
CA TYR A 132 -20.72 14.90 -3.38
C TYR A 132 -20.25 13.70 -4.20
N ILE A 133 -20.00 12.58 -3.54
CA ILE A 133 -19.55 11.37 -4.23
C ILE A 133 -20.36 10.15 -3.76
N VAL A 134 -20.78 9.35 -4.73
CA VAL A 134 -21.51 8.10 -4.50
C VAL A 134 -20.73 6.96 -5.12
N GLY A 135 -20.57 5.88 -4.38
CA GLY A 135 -19.95 4.66 -4.86
C GLY A 135 -20.90 3.48 -4.75
N HIS A 136 -21.06 2.69 -5.81
CA HIS A 136 -21.93 1.51 -5.78
C HIS A 136 -21.09 0.26 -5.56
N CYS A 137 -21.48 -0.59 -4.59
CA CYS A 137 -20.71 -1.80 -4.28
C CYS A 137 -19.24 -1.46 -3.97
N TRP A 138 -18.30 -1.97 -4.77
CA TRP A 138 -16.87 -1.68 -4.64
C TRP A 138 -16.53 -0.23 -4.98
N GLY A 139 -17.36 0.42 -5.79
CA GLY A 139 -17.31 1.86 -5.98
C GLY A 139 -17.39 2.64 -4.65
N THR A 140 -18.00 2.08 -3.60
CA THR A 140 -18.01 2.71 -2.26
C THR A 140 -16.60 2.82 -1.69
N HIS A 141 -15.80 1.76 -1.81
CA HIS A 141 -14.41 1.77 -1.36
C HIS A 141 -13.64 2.87 -2.10
N LEU A 142 -13.78 2.93 -3.42
CA LEU A 142 -13.13 3.96 -4.25
C LEU A 142 -13.62 5.37 -3.89
N ALA A 143 -14.90 5.55 -3.59
CA ALA A 143 -15.49 6.84 -3.23
C ALA A 143 -14.95 7.35 -1.90
N ILE A 144 -14.85 6.48 -0.88
CA ILE A 144 -14.29 6.83 0.43
C ILE A 144 -12.80 7.18 0.31
N ARG A 145 -12.03 6.35 -0.41
CA ARG A 145 -10.60 6.59 -0.64
C ARG A 145 -10.38 7.91 -1.37
N THR A 146 -11.09 8.13 -2.46
CA THR A 146 -10.94 9.35 -3.26
C THR A 146 -11.39 10.59 -2.50
N ALA A 147 -12.47 10.52 -1.71
CA ALA A 147 -12.90 11.62 -0.84
C ALA A 147 -11.90 11.93 0.28
N THR A 148 -11.14 10.93 0.72
CA THR A 148 -10.04 11.11 1.67
C THR A 148 -8.84 11.76 1.00
N ASP A 149 -8.48 11.32 -0.21
CA ASP A 149 -7.32 11.83 -0.96
C ASP A 149 -7.55 13.26 -1.53
N LEU A 150 -8.80 13.60 -1.83
CA LEU A 150 -9.23 14.92 -2.32
C LEU A 150 -9.90 15.72 -1.19
N GLU A 151 -9.14 15.92 -0.10
CA GLU A 151 -9.62 16.60 1.10
C GLU A 151 -10.25 17.97 0.77
N GLY A 152 -11.44 18.21 1.32
CA GLY A 152 -12.18 19.48 1.16
C GLY A 152 -12.96 19.64 -0.14
N ILE A 153 -12.88 18.68 -1.08
CA ILE A 153 -13.67 18.72 -2.32
C ILE A 153 -15.10 18.25 -2.09
N PHE A 154 -15.27 17.11 -1.40
CA PHE A 154 -16.58 16.48 -1.21
C PHE A 154 -17.18 16.81 0.15
N LEU A 155 -18.43 17.25 0.15
CA LEU A 155 -19.19 17.55 1.37
C LEU A 155 -19.78 16.30 2.02
N GLY A 156 -19.91 15.20 1.29
CA GLY A 156 -20.39 13.92 1.81
C GLY A 156 -20.17 12.76 0.84
N VAL A 157 -20.09 11.57 1.40
CA VAL A 157 -19.95 10.30 0.69
C VAL A 157 -21.18 9.43 0.93
N ALA A 158 -21.68 8.74 -0.10
CA ALA A 158 -22.69 7.69 0.08
C ALA A 158 -22.30 6.37 -0.61
N GLY A 159 -22.69 5.26 0.00
CA GLY A 159 -22.41 3.91 -0.46
C GLY A 159 -23.63 3.01 -0.35
N PRO A 160 -24.48 2.90 -1.39
CA PRO A 160 -25.47 1.84 -1.49
C PRO A 160 -24.77 0.48 -1.61
N HIS A 161 -25.22 -0.50 -0.81
CA HIS A 161 -24.76 -1.90 -0.80
C HIS A 161 -23.21 -2.07 -0.81
N PRO A 162 -22.50 -1.50 0.19
CA PRO A 162 -21.05 -1.36 0.16
C PRO A 162 -20.31 -2.71 0.30
N THR A 163 -19.19 -2.85 -0.41
CA THR A 163 -18.23 -3.95 -0.24
C THR A 163 -16.82 -3.40 -0.04
N ALA A 164 -15.92 -4.17 0.57
CA ALA A 164 -14.53 -3.77 0.82
C ALA A 164 -14.38 -2.48 1.67
N VAL A 165 -15.36 -2.16 2.51
CA VAL A 165 -15.32 -1.00 3.42
C VAL A 165 -14.98 -1.46 4.84
N SER A 166 -14.05 -0.76 5.50
CA SER A 166 -13.55 -1.09 6.84
C SER A 166 -13.25 0.17 7.65
N VAL A 167 -13.08 0.03 8.97
CA VAL A 167 -12.74 1.15 9.87
C VAL A 167 -11.44 1.86 9.44
N PRO A 168 -10.33 1.14 9.09
CA PRO A 168 -9.12 1.78 8.57
C PRO A 168 -9.36 2.66 7.34
N LEU A 169 -10.26 2.25 6.44
CA LEU A 169 -10.55 3.01 5.22
C LEU A 169 -11.18 4.38 5.51
N VAL A 170 -11.99 4.47 6.57
CA VAL A 170 -12.71 5.71 6.91
C VAL A 170 -11.98 6.57 7.95
N VAL A 171 -10.86 6.12 8.52
CA VAL A 171 -10.20 6.82 9.64
C VAL A 171 -9.77 8.24 9.29
N ASN A 172 -9.38 8.48 8.03
CA ASN A 172 -8.95 9.79 7.55
C ASN A 172 -10.05 10.57 6.81
N LEU A 173 -11.23 9.97 6.57
CA LEU A 173 -12.34 10.63 5.89
C LEU A 173 -12.80 11.91 6.63
N LYS A 174 -12.84 13.05 5.94
CA LYS A 174 -13.13 14.38 6.52
C LYS A 174 -14.54 14.90 6.25
N CYS A 175 -15.43 14.04 5.77
CA CYS A 175 -16.84 14.38 5.56
C CYS A 175 -17.76 13.26 6.06
N PRO A 176 -19.06 13.57 6.28
CA PRO A 176 -20.08 12.59 6.62
C PRO A 176 -20.22 11.46 5.59
N LEU A 177 -20.64 10.29 6.09
CA LEU A 177 -20.79 9.07 5.32
C LEU A 177 -22.20 8.50 5.47
N ALA A 178 -22.84 8.10 4.36
CA ALA A 178 -24.11 7.37 4.37
C ALA A 178 -23.93 5.96 3.78
N LEU A 179 -24.17 4.91 4.55
CA LEU A 179 -24.06 3.51 4.11
C LEU A 179 -25.40 2.78 4.18
N PHE A 180 -25.68 1.99 3.15
CA PHE A 180 -26.93 1.24 3.01
C PHE A 180 -26.67 -0.26 2.72
N PRO A 181 -26.18 -1.03 3.71
CA PRO A 181 -25.89 -2.46 3.53
C PRO A 181 -27.16 -3.30 3.34
N ALA A 182 -27.05 -4.30 2.47
CA ALA A 182 -28.05 -5.34 2.19
C ALA A 182 -27.88 -6.56 3.11
N GLU A 183 -28.70 -7.61 2.92
CA GLU A 183 -28.68 -8.84 3.75
C GLU A 183 -27.28 -9.46 3.84
N ASP A 184 -26.63 -9.68 2.70
CA ASP A 184 -25.32 -10.34 2.65
C ASP A 184 -24.14 -9.40 2.99
N ASP A 185 -24.39 -8.10 3.17
CA ASP A 185 -23.30 -7.14 3.37
C ASP A 185 -22.71 -7.20 4.78
N PRO A 186 -21.41 -6.90 4.93
CA PRO A 186 -20.76 -6.91 6.24
C PRO A 186 -21.39 -5.93 7.21
N ASN A 187 -21.17 -6.15 8.51
CA ASN A 187 -21.62 -5.20 9.53
C ASN A 187 -20.87 -3.85 9.40
N MET A 188 -21.59 -2.82 8.97
CA MET A 188 -21.05 -1.47 8.76
C MET A 188 -21.19 -0.55 9.99
N LEU A 189 -21.76 -1.02 11.11
CA LEU A 189 -21.88 -0.22 12.33
C LEU A 189 -20.52 0.34 12.81
N PRO A 190 -19.44 -0.46 12.93
CA PRO A 190 -18.15 0.06 13.40
C PRO A 190 -17.58 1.14 12.48
N VAL A 191 -17.81 1.01 11.17
CA VAL A 191 -17.38 1.99 10.16
C VAL A 191 -18.10 3.31 10.38
N ILE A 192 -19.43 3.27 10.53
CA ILE A 192 -20.23 4.48 10.71
C ILE A 192 -19.95 5.13 12.06
N GLU A 193 -19.81 4.35 13.14
CA GLU A 193 -19.44 4.86 14.46
C GLU A 193 -18.09 5.59 14.41
N ALA A 194 -17.10 5.06 13.70
CA ALA A 194 -15.79 5.70 13.52
C ALA A 194 -15.87 7.04 12.76
N VAL A 195 -16.81 7.19 11.82
CA VAL A 195 -17.04 8.46 11.12
C VAL A 195 -17.86 9.42 11.98
N GLN A 196 -18.90 8.95 12.66
CA GLN A 196 -19.75 9.75 13.53
C GLN A 196 -18.97 10.36 14.70
N ALA A 197 -18.01 9.63 15.26
CA ALA A 197 -17.14 10.10 16.34
C ALA A 197 -16.35 11.38 15.98
N LYS A 198 -16.24 11.73 14.69
CA LYS A 198 -15.55 12.94 14.22
C LYS A 198 -16.38 14.22 14.36
N GLY A 199 -17.68 14.11 14.67
CA GLY A 199 -18.51 15.25 15.04
C GLY A 199 -18.82 16.22 13.90
N PHE A 200 -19.18 15.71 12.73
CA PHE A 200 -19.68 16.56 11.64
C PHE A 200 -21.05 17.16 12.00
N GLY A 201 -21.32 18.41 11.60
CA GLY A 201 -22.59 19.09 11.90
C GLY A 201 -23.84 18.42 11.32
N VAL A 202 -23.68 17.49 10.38
CA VAL A 202 -24.73 16.59 9.87
C VAL A 202 -24.31 15.15 10.18
N PRO A 203 -25.19 14.33 10.78
CA PRO A 203 -24.84 12.97 11.16
C PRO A 203 -24.65 12.05 9.95
N SER A 204 -23.65 11.17 10.03
CA SER A 204 -23.51 10.03 9.11
C SER A 204 -24.70 9.07 9.25
N ILE A 205 -25.13 8.48 8.14
CA ILE A 205 -26.32 7.63 8.05
C ILE A 205 -25.93 6.16 7.92
N HIS A 206 -26.64 5.30 8.65
CA HIS A 206 -26.55 3.85 8.50
C HIS A 206 -27.96 3.25 8.50
N VAL A 207 -28.38 2.68 7.37
CA VAL A 207 -29.68 2.01 7.25
C VAL A 207 -29.47 0.67 6.56
N ARG A 208 -29.78 -0.42 7.27
CA ARG A 208 -29.61 -1.79 6.77
C ARG A 208 -30.92 -2.32 6.18
N TYR A 209 -30.80 -3.05 5.07
CA TYR A 209 -31.90 -3.66 4.32
C TYR A 209 -31.71 -5.18 4.30
N ASP A 210 -32.05 -5.83 5.41
CA ASP A 210 -31.89 -7.28 5.61
C ASP A 210 -32.81 -8.16 4.74
N ASP A 211 -33.81 -7.56 4.09
CA ASP A 211 -34.74 -8.23 3.18
C ASP A 211 -34.38 -8.03 1.70
N MET A 212 -33.27 -7.33 1.42
CA MET A 212 -32.84 -6.99 0.07
C MET A 212 -31.56 -7.72 -0.32
N PRO A 213 -31.44 -8.18 -1.58
CA PRO A 213 -30.22 -8.79 -2.08
C PRO A 213 -29.11 -7.75 -2.29
N HIS A 214 -27.85 -8.19 -2.21
CA HIS A 214 -26.71 -7.33 -2.54
C HIS A 214 -26.84 -6.73 -3.94
N GLY A 215 -26.67 -5.41 -4.05
CA GLY A 215 -26.83 -4.67 -5.32
C GLY A 215 -28.25 -4.26 -5.70
N PHE A 216 -29.24 -4.42 -4.80
CA PHE A 216 -30.65 -4.04 -5.04
C PHE A 216 -30.83 -2.56 -5.45
N CYS A 217 -29.98 -1.67 -4.94
CA CYS A 217 -29.96 -0.25 -5.28
C CYS A 217 -28.91 0.03 -6.37
N GLY A 218 -29.05 -0.60 -7.53
CA GLY A 218 -28.11 -0.48 -8.64
C GLY A 218 -28.38 -1.46 -9.78
N GLY A 219 -27.31 -1.94 -10.42
CA GLY A 219 -27.39 -2.77 -11.62
C GLY A 219 -28.02 -4.14 -11.42
N ARG A 220 -28.11 -4.62 -10.17
CA ARG A 220 -28.59 -5.96 -9.81
C ARG A 220 -29.99 -5.96 -9.18
N GLY A 221 -30.56 -4.78 -8.96
CA GLY A 221 -31.91 -4.66 -8.43
C GLY A 221 -32.97 -4.93 -9.48
N ASP A 222 -33.89 -5.84 -9.20
CA ASP A 222 -35.05 -6.06 -10.07
C ASP A 222 -36.18 -5.14 -9.61
N TRP A 223 -36.22 -3.93 -10.18
CA TRP A 223 -37.24 -2.93 -9.83
C TRP A 223 -38.61 -3.22 -10.46
N SER A 224 -38.80 -4.37 -11.13
CA SER A 224 -40.14 -4.89 -11.41
C SER A 224 -40.78 -5.51 -10.16
N ILE A 225 -39.96 -5.94 -9.20
CA ILE A 225 -40.40 -6.39 -7.88
C ILE A 225 -40.73 -5.15 -7.02
N PRO A 226 -41.98 -4.98 -6.56
CA PRO A 226 -42.41 -3.79 -5.83
C PRO A 226 -41.57 -3.48 -4.59
N GLU A 227 -41.18 -4.51 -3.85
CA GLU A 227 -40.41 -4.40 -2.60
C GLU A 227 -39.00 -3.88 -2.87
N GLN A 228 -38.29 -4.46 -3.86
CA GLN A 228 -36.94 -3.98 -4.24
C GLN A 228 -36.98 -2.57 -4.81
N LYS A 229 -37.98 -2.26 -5.62
CA LYS A 229 -38.18 -0.90 -6.14
C LYS A 229 -38.40 0.11 -5.01
N GLN A 230 -39.25 -0.24 -4.04
CA GLN A 230 -39.53 0.62 -2.89
C GLN A 230 -38.28 0.83 -2.04
N ALA A 231 -37.53 -0.23 -1.73
CA ALA A 231 -36.28 -0.14 -0.97
C ALA A 231 -35.22 0.71 -1.71
N ALA A 232 -35.03 0.48 -3.01
CA ALA A 232 -34.09 1.27 -3.82
C ALA A 232 -34.49 2.76 -3.86
N HIS A 233 -35.79 3.06 -4.02
CA HIS A 233 -36.28 4.44 -3.97
C HIS A 233 -36.03 5.10 -2.59
N GLN A 234 -36.22 4.37 -1.49
CA GLN A 234 -35.94 4.88 -0.15
C GLN A 234 -34.45 5.20 0.04
N VAL A 235 -33.54 4.34 -0.46
CA VAL A 235 -32.10 4.63 -0.44
C VAL A 235 -31.78 5.89 -1.23
N ILE A 236 -32.30 6.01 -2.46
CA ILE A 236 -32.09 7.18 -3.32
C ILE A 236 -32.62 8.47 -2.65
N GLU A 237 -33.79 8.41 -2.02
CA GLU A 237 -34.37 9.55 -1.31
C GLU A 237 -33.54 9.94 -0.08
N THR A 238 -33.06 8.95 0.67
CA THR A 238 -32.22 9.19 1.86
C THR A 238 -30.88 9.80 1.47
N ILE A 239 -30.23 9.31 0.41
CA ILE A 239 -28.98 9.90 -0.10
C ILE A 239 -29.20 11.33 -0.58
N ALA A 240 -30.28 11.59 -1.33
CA ALA A 240 -30.59 12.93 -1.80
C ALA A 240 -30.80 13.91 -0.63
N GLN A 241 -31.56 13.50 0.38
CA GLN A 241 -31.81 14.32 1.57
C GLN A 241 -30.51 14.59 2.32
N PHE A 242 -29.71 13.54 2.57
CA PHE A 242 -28.41 13.65 3.21
C PHE A 242 -27.49 14.67 2.54
N PHE A 243 -27.36 14.62 1.22
CA PHE A 243 -26.57 15.60 0.47
C PHE A 243 -27.20 16.99 0.47
N HIS A 244 -28.53 17.10 0.48
CA HIS A 244 -29.18 18.40 0.62
C HIS A 244 -28.85 19.09 1.94
N ASP A 245 -28.88 18.34 3.04
CA ASP A 245 -28.63 18.85 4.39
C ASP A 245 -27.18 19.33 4.57
N LEU A 246 -26.22 18.67 3.94
CA LEU A 246 -24.79 19.06 3.94
C LEU A 246 -24.50 20.38 3.22
N GLY A 247 -25.44 20.89 2.42
CA GLY A 247 -25.27 22.12 1.63
C GLY A 247 -25.82 23.40 2.27
N VAL A 248 -26.34 23.34 3.49
CA VAL A 248 -26.95 24.50 4.18
C VAL A 248 -25.92 25.13 5.12
N LYS A 249 -25.46 26.36 4.82
CA LYS A 249 -24.72 27.21 5.76
C LYS A 249 -25.72 27.96 6.64
N GLU A 250 -26.15 27.37 7.76
CA GLU A 250 -26.73 28.13 8.88
C GLU A 250 -26.61 27.33 10.19
N GLU A 251 -26.45 28.06 11.30
CA GLU A 251 -26.19 27.56 12.66
C GLU A 251 -27.22 26.54 13.12
N PHE A 252 -26.80 25.30 13.41
CA PHE A 252 -27.67 24.30 14.04
C PHE A 252 -27.42 24.22 15.55
N SER A 253 -28.44 24.66 16.31
CA SER A 253 -28.63 24.33 17.73
C SER A 253 -29.09 22.89 17.87
N VAL A 254 -28.52 22.18 18.84
CA VAL A 254 -28.86 20.79 19.17
C VAL A 254 -30.26 20.73 19.79
N GLU A 255 -31.27 20.35 19.00
CA GLU A 255 -32.46 19.63 19.47
C GLU A 255 -33.35 19.17 18.29
N ALA A 256 -33.87 17.94 18.41
CA ALA A 256 -34.86 17.26 17.56
C ALA A 256 -34.37 16.50 16.31
N MET A 257 -34.23 15.17 16.44
CA MET A 257 -35.08 14.20 15.71
C MET A 257 -34.73 12.75 16.11
N ILE A 258 -35.58 12.15 16.94
CA ILE A 258 -35.77 10.70 17.04
C ILE A 258 -37.27 10.46 16.80
N PRO A 259 -37.68 9.69 15.78
CA PRO A 259 -38.97 9.06 15.79
C PRO A 259 -38.82 7.61 16.25
N ALA A 260 -39.44 7.32 17.39
CA ALA A 260 -39.70 5.99 17.89
C ALA A 260 -40.61 5.20 16.92
N VAL A 261 -40.29 3.94 16.66
CA VAL A 261 -41.26 2.95 16.17
C VAL A 261 -41.67 2.06 17.33
N VAL A 262 -42.86 2.37 17.83
CA VAL A 262 -43.62 1.62 18.83
C VAL A 262 -44.31 0.43 18.15
N GLY A 263 -44.08 -0.77 18.68
CA GLY A 263 -44.87 -1.96 18.37
C GLY A 263 -46.32 -1.81 18.80
N ARG A 264 -47.23 -2.46 18.07
CA ARG A 264 -48.61 -2.71 18.52
C ARG A 264 -49.03 -4.15 18.30
N ASN A 265 -49.50 -4.71 19.41
CA ASN A 265 -50.08 -6.04 19.60
C ASN A 265 -51.41 -6.28 18.88
N GLY A 266 -51.67 -7.57 18.60
CA GLY A 266 -52.99 -8.20 18.52
C GLY A 266 -52.95 -9.46 17.64
N ARG A 267 -53.28 -10.70 18.05
CA ARG A 267 -54.17 -11.20 19.10
C ARG A 267 -53.83 -12.65 19.52
N ARG A 268 -53.95 -12.87 20.84
CA ARG A 268 -54.39 -14.03 21.64
C ARG A 268 -54.40 -15.49 21.11
N ALA A 269 -53.67 -16.30 21.89
CA ALA A 269 -54.06 -17.52 22.63
C ALA A 269 -54.19 -18.86 21.89
N PHE A 270 -53.40 -19.86 22.31
CA PHE A 270 -53.91 -21.15 22.82
C PHE A 270 -52.85 -21.87 23.67
N THR A 271 -53.31 -22.51 24.73
CA THR A 271 -52.58 -23.26 25.77
C THR A 271 -52.19 -24.68 25.34
N GLY A 272 -51.08 -25.23 25.84
CA GLY A 272 -50.94 -26.70 25.95
C GLY A 272 -49.51 -27.27 25.95
N LEU A 273 -49.11 -27.77 27.11
CA LEU A 273 -48.10 -28.82 27.40
C LEU A 273 -47.54 -29.66 26.24
N ALA A 274 -46.21 -29.86 26.21
CA ALA A 274 -45.58 -31.18 26.43
C ALA A 274 -44.05 -31.13 26.31
N SER A 275 -43.42 -31.88 27.21
CA SER A 275 -42.01 -32.24 27.29
C SER A 275 -41.55 -33.10 26.10
N THR A 276 -40.33 -32.86 25.60
CA THR A 276 -39.44 -33.94 25.11
C THR A 276 -37.98 -33.49 25.10
N THR A 277 -37.22 -34.05 26.03
CA THR A 277 -35.75 -34.10 26.08
C THR A 277 -35.21 -34.91 24.90
N PHE A 278 -34.20 -34.42 24.17
CA PHE A 278 -33.25 -35.29 23.46
C PHE A 278 -31.83 -34.70 23.41
N MET A 279 -30.97 -35.32 24.23
CA MET A 279 -29.53 -35.58 24.11
C MET A 279 -28.60 -34.51 23.49
N SER A 280 -27.86 -33.86 24.39
CA SER A 280 -26.55 -33.25 24.16
C SER A 280 -25.53 -34.29 23.66
N LEU A 281 -25.11 -34.18 22.41
CA LEU A 281 -23.87 -34.78 21.92
C LEU A 281 -22.70 -33.90 22.36
N SER A 282 -21.84 -34.49 23.17
CA SER A 282 -20.57 -33.98 23.68
C SER A 282 -19.74 -33.29 22.61
N THR A 283 -19.49 -32.00 22.79
CA THR A 283 -18.43 -31.25 22.14
C THR A 283 -17.07 -31.85 22.55
N ILE A 284 -16.35 -32.35 21.56
CA ILE A 284 -14.89 -32.54 21.65
C ILE A 284 -14.30 -31.14 21.86
N PRO A 285 -13.48 -30.89 22.89
CA PRO A 285 -12.84 -29.60 23.06
C PRO A 285 -11.80 -29.44 21.95
N SER A 286 -12.17 -28.73 20.88
CA SER A 286 -11.20 -28.03 20.05
C SER A 286 -10.47 -27.07 20.98
N GLN A 287 -9.24 -27.41 21.33
CA GLN A 287 -8.30 -26.45 21.87
C GLN A 287 -8.09 -25.40 20.79
N THR A 288 -8.90 -24.33 20.83
CA THR A 288 -8.50 -23.06 20.25
C THR A 288 -7.22 -22.66 20.98
N LYS A 289 -6.08 -22.91 20.32
CA LYS A 289 -4.84 -22.25 20.68
C LYS A 289 -5.17 -20.77 20.73
N SER A 290 -5.11 -20.20 21.93
CA SER A 290 -5.03 -18.76 22.14
C SER A 290 -4.05 -18.22 21.11
N ALA A 291 -4.54 -17.43 20.15
CA ALA A 291 -3.69 -16.71 19.24
C ALA A 291 -2.92 -15.71 20.10
N ALA A 292 -1.68 -16.06 20.45
CA ALA A 292 -0.77 -15.13 21.10
C ALA A 292 -0.73 -13.85 20.25
N LEU A 293 -0.82 -12.68 20.89
CA LEU A 293 -0.67 -11.40 20.20
C LEU A 293 0.57 -11.47 19.31
N PRO A 294 0.46 -11.18 17.99
CA PRO A 294 1.60 -11.27 17.09
C PRO A 294 2.71 -10.35 17.58
N ILE A 295 3.91 -10.91 17.73
CA ILE A 295 5.11 -10.18 18.16
C ILE A 295 5.39 -9.06 17.16
N ALA A 296 5.45 -7.81 17.63
CA ALA A 296 5.82 -6.67 16.79
C ALA A 296 7.35 -6.52 16.76
N ASP A 297 7.96 -6.75 15.60
CA ASP A 297 9.42 -6.85 15.48
C ASP A 297 10.03 -5.68 14.71
N PHE A 298 10.52 -4.67 15.43
CA PHE A 298 11.08 -3.45 14.86
C PHE A 298 12.55 -3.61 14.45
N ARG A 299 13.15 -4.81 14.51
CA ARG A 299 14.58 -5.00 14.21
C ARG A 299 14.90 -4.83 12.73
N SER A 300 14.02 -5.36 11.87
CA SER A 300 14.20 -5.38 10.42
C SER A 300 12.92 -5.83 9.73
N ASP A 301 12.63 -5.25 8.58
CA ASP A 301 11.58 -5.71 7.66
C ASP A 301 11.89 -7.06 6.99
N THR A 302 13.10 -7.61 7.19
CA THR A 302 13.44 -8.99 6.82
C THR A 302 12.80 -10.05 7.74
N LEU A 303 12.21 -9.63 8.86
CA LEU A 303 11.59 -10.53 9.84
C LEU A 303 10.10 -10.73 9.59
N THR A 304 9.58 -10.22 8.48
CA THR A 304 8.22 -10.51 8.02
C THR A 304 8.03 -12.02 7.89
N GLN A 305 6.96 -12.53 8.47
CA GLN A 305 6.64 -13.96 8.48
C GLN A 305 5.54 -14.28 7.48
N PRO A 306 5.62 -15.42 6.76
CA PRO A 306 4.56 -15.83 5.85
C PRO A 306 3.22 -16.01 6.56
N SER A 307 2.14 -15.54 5.95
CA SER A 307 0.78 -15.84 6.42
C SER A 307 0.30 -17.20 5.92
N GLU A 308 -0.84 -17.68 6.44
CA GLU A 308 -1.48 -18.90 5.95
C GLU A 308 -1.88 -18.79 4.47
N GLU A 309 -2.33 -17.60 4.03
CA GLU A 309 -2.65 -17.31 2.62
C GLU A 309 -1.41 -17.47 1.74
N MET A 310 -0.24 -17.01 2.21
CA MET A 310 1.02 -17.20 1.50
C MET A 310 1.35 -18.69 1.34
N PHE A 311 1.11 -19.52 2.36
CA PHE A 311 1.29 -20.97 2.25
C PHE A 311 0.29 -21.61 1.29
N ARG A 312 -0.96 -21.15 1.23
CA ARG A 312 -1.94 -21.62 0.24
C ARG A 312 -1.51 -21.30 -1.19
N VAL A 313 -1.03 -20.07 -1.43
CA VAL A 313 -0.48 -19.66 -2.74
C VAL A 313 0.68 -20.56 -3.15
N MET A 314 1.58 -20.92 -2.22
CA MET A 314 2.67 -21.85 -2.51
C MET A 314 2.20 -23.25 -2.91
N GLN A 315 1.08 -23.73 -2.34
CA GLN A 315 0.56 -25.08 -2.61
C GLN A 315 0.06 -25.23 -4.05
N GLU A 316 -0.52 -24.18 -4.60
CA GLU A 316 -1.11 -24.12 -5.95
C GLU A 316 -0.11 -23.78 -7.05
N ALA A 317 1.12 -23.39 -6.68
CA ALA A 317 2.14 -22.96 -7.61
C ALA A 317 2.67 -24.08 -8.52
N SER A 318 3.29 -23.67 -9.64
CA SER A 318 3.98 -24.59 -10.54
C SER A 318 5.12 -25.34 -9.83
N ARG A 319 5.41 -26.54 -10.34
CA ARG A 319 6.48 -27.43 -9.86
C ARG A 319 7.42 -27.84 -11.00
N GLY A 320 7.56 -26.97 -12.00
CA GLY A 320 8.53 -27.16 -13.08
C GLY A 320 9.97 -27.04 -12.59
N ASP A 321 10.94 -27.42 -13.42
CA ASP A 321 12.36 -27.24 -13.11
C ASP A 321 12.86 -25.89 -13.66
N ASP A 322 13.22 -24.96 -12.77
CA ASP A 322 13.74 -23.62 -13.15
C ASP A 322 15.06 -23.68 -13.94
N VAL A 323 15.90 -24.72 -13.79
CA VAL A 323 17.10 -24.85 -14.64
C VAL A 323 16.74 -25.14 -16.10
N TYR A 324 15.65 -25.86 -16.34
CA TYR A 324 15.12 -26.09 -17.69
C TYR A 324 14.16 -24.98 -18.13
N GLU A 325 13.92 -23.98 -17.27
CA GLU A 325 12.99 -22.87 -17.51
C GLU A 325 11.54 -23.36 -17.75
N GLU A 326 11.17 -24.44 -17.05
CA GLU A 326 9.83 -25.07 -17.11
C GLU A 326 8.93 -24.68 -15.92
N ASP A 327 9.46 -23.95 -14.94
CA ASP A 327 8.67 -23.43 -13.81
C ASP A 327 7.90 -22.15 -14.20
N GLU A 328 6.61 -22.31 -14.49
CA GLU A 328 5.73 -21.22 -14.94
C GLU A 328 5.58 -20.11 -13.90
N SER A 329 5.59 -20.44 -12.61
CA SER A 329 5.48 -19.45 -11.52
C SER A 329 6.73 -18.57 -11.46
N VAL A 330 7.91 -19.15 -11.62
CA VAL A 330 9.18 -18.39 -11.70
C VAL A 330 9.17 -17.48 -12.92
N ARG A 331 8.86 -18.00 -14.10
CA ARG A 331 8.84 -17.21 -15.35
C ARG A 331 7.82 -16.08 -15.30
N SER A 332 6.66 -16.33 -14.72
CA SER A 332 5.62 -15.32 -14.53
C SER A 332 6.11 -14.18 -13.65
N LEU A 333 6.73 -14.48 -12.50
CA LEU A 333 7.33 -13.47 -11.62
C LEU A 333 8.44 -12.67 -12.32
N GLU A 334 9.38 -13.36 -12.97
CA GLU A 334 10.50 -12.72 -13.68
C GLU A 334 10.00 -11.75 -14.76
N ALA A 335 9.04 -12.19 -15.59
CA ALA A 335 8.45 -11.36 -16.62
C ALA A 335 7.61 -10.21 -16.04
N TYR A 336 6.91 -10.43 -14.93
CA TYR A 336 6.11 -9.41 -14.27
C TYR A 336 6.98 -8.28 -13.72
N VAL A 337 8.01 -8.61 -12.96
CA VAL A 337 8.91 -7.60 -12.37
C VAL A 337 9.72 -6.88 -13.45
N ALA A 338 10.13 -7.56 -14.53
CA ALA A 338 10.75 -6.92 -15.68
C ALA A 338 9.82 -5.84 -16.30
N ARG A 339 8.54 -6.17 -16.53
CA ARG A 339 7.56 -5.18 -17.03
C ARG A 339 7.34 -4.02 -16.07
N LEU A 340 7.16 -4.28 -14.77
CA LEU A 340 6.94 -3.23 -13.76
C LEU A 340 8.11 -2.23 -13.67
N THR A 341 9.31 -2.66 -14.04
CA THR A 341 10.53 -1.86 -13.98
C THR A 341 10.95 -1.29 -15.34
N GLY A 342 10.18 -1.55 -16.41
CA GLY A 342 10.56 -1.12 -17.76
C GLY A 342 11.80 -1.82 -18.34
N HIS A 343 12.11 -3.03 -17.88
CA HIS A 343 13.26 -3.82 -18.35
C HIS A 343 12.81 -5.02 -19.20
N GLU A 344 13.73 -5.56 -19.99
CA GLU A 344 13.44 -6.65 -20.92
C GLU A 344 13.25 -8.00 -20.22
N ALA A 345 14.06 -8.29 -19.20
CA ALA A 345 14.10 -9.59 -18.55
C ALA A 345 14.35 -9.48 -17.04
N GLY A 346 13.93 -10.53 -16.31
CA GLY A 346 14.13 -10.69 -14.88
C GLY A 346 14.78 -12.04 -14.54
N LEU A 347 15.39 -12.13 -13.36
CA LEU A 347 16.03 -13.33 -12.83
C LEU A 347 15.76 -13.45 -11.32
N PHE A 348 14.94 -14.42 -10.92
CA PHE A 348 14.62 -14.66 -9.52
C PHE A 348 15.78 -15.38 -8.82
N CYS A 349 16.17 -14.89 -7.65
CA CYS A 349 17.35 -15.32 -6.91
C CYS A 349 17.08 -15.45 -5.41
N ALA A 350 17.99 -16.13 -4.71
CA ALA A 350 17.89 -16.41 -3.28
C ALA A 350 17.83 -15.17 -2.36
N SER A 351 18.54 -14.11 -2.74
CA SER A 351 18.74 -12.96 -1.87
C SER A 351 19.17 -11.72 -2.67
N GLY A 352 19.02 -10.54 -2.05
CA GLY A 352 19.56 -9.28 -2.59
C GLY A 352 21.08 -9.32 -2.80
N THR A 353 21.82 -9.96 -1.90
CA THR A 353 23.26 -10.16 -2.09
C THR A 353 23.55 -10.97 -3.35
N MET A 354 22.79 -12.02 -3.64
CA MET A 354 22.99 -12.78 -4.88
C MET A 354 22.70 -11.91 -6.11
N THR A 355 21.61 -11.14 -6.13
CA THR A 355 21.28 -10.29 -7.28
C THR A 355 22.33 -9.21 -7.53
N ASN A 356 22.81 -8.53 -6.49
CA ASN A 356 23.92 -7.57 -6.59
C ASN A 356 25.20 -8.21 -7.12
N GLN A 357 25.63 -9.34 -6.53
CA GLN A 357 26.86 -10.02 -6.96
C GLN A 357 26.77 -10.56 -8.39
N LEU A 358 25.59 -11.03 -8.81
CA LEU A 358 25.36 -11.43 -10.21
C LEU A 358 25.40 -10.23 -11.14
N ALA A 359 24.83 -9.08 -10.74
CA ALA A 359 24.85 -7.86 -11.54
C ALA A 359 26.28 -7.38 -11.80
N PHE A 360 27.11 -7.34 -10.75
CA PHE A 360 28.53 -6.96 -10.89
C PHE A 360 29.30 -7.97 -11.73
N ARG A 361 29.15 -9.27 -11.46
CA ARG A 361 29.86 -10.30 -12.21
C ARG A 361 29.48 -10.30 -13.70
N ALA A 362 28.21 -10.11 -14.01
CA ALA A 362 27.69 -10.07 -15.38
C ALA A 362 28.10 -8.78 -16.12
N SER A 363 28.25 -7.66 -15.41
CA SER A 363 28.71 -6.38 -15.96
C SER A 363 30.23 -6.33 -16.17
N LEU A 364 31.01 -6.98 -15.29
CA LEU A 364 32.47 -6.87 -15.25
C LEU A 364 33.14 -8.18 -15.70
N LEU A 365 33.15 -8.42 -17.00
CA LEU A 365 33.67 -9.68 -17.56
C LEU A 365 35.21 -9.74 -17.60
N THR A 366 35.89 -8.60 -17.54
CA THR A 366 37.35 -8.49 -17.72
C THR A 366 37.96 -7.51 -16.72
N PRO A 367 38.97 -7.93 -15.92
CA PRO A 367 39.77 -7.01 -15.13
C PRO A 367 40.86 -6.32 -15.99
N PRO A 368 41.41 -5.17 -15.56
CA PRO A 368 41.07 -4.44 -14.34
C PRO A 368 39.78 -3.63 -14.48
N ALA A 369 39.00 -3.56 -13.40
CA ALA A 369 37.80 -2.76 -13.32
C ALA A 369 37.61 -2.20 -11.89
N SER A 370 37.03 -1.02 -11.78
CA SER A 370 36.56 -0.47 -10.51
C SER A 370 35.07 -0.17 -10.52
N ILE A 371 34.47 -0.22 -9.33
CA ILE A 371 33.09 0.18 -9.04
C ILE A 371 33.10 1.43 -8.15
N LEU A 372 32.31 2.42 -8.51
CA LEU A 372 31.94 3.52 -7.60
C LEU A 372 30.64 3.18 -6.88
N CYS A 373 30.60 3.37 -5.57
CA CYS A 373 29.38 3.22 -4.78
C CYS A 373 29.45 4.06 -3.50
N ASP A 374 28.32 4.34 -2.86
CA ASP A 374 28.31 5.05 -1.58
C ASP A 374 29.09 4.23 -0.53
N ASN A 375 29.91 4.91 0.28
CA ASN A 375 30.70 4.27 1.33
C ASN A 375 29.85 3.57 2.42
N ARG A 376 28.56 3.90 2.52
CA ARG A 376 27.57 3.26 3.41
C ARG A 376 26.85 2.08 2.76
N SER A 377 26.97 1.91 1.43
CA SER A 377 26.15 0.97 0.68
C SER A 377 26.33 -0.48 1.13
N HIS A 378 25.24 -1.25 1.02
CA HIS A 378 25.18 -2.66 1.36
C HIS A 378 26.21 -3.46 0.58
N VAL A 379 26.31 -3.21 -0.73
CA VAL A 379 27.25 -3.89 -1.64
C VAL A 379 28.72 -3.74 -1.24
N TYR A 380 29.07 -2.63 -0.57
CA TYR A 380 30.42 -2.39 -0.06
C TYR A 380 30.62 -2.93 1.36
N ARG A 381 29.66 -2.68 2.26
CA ARG A 381 29.83 -2.91 3.71
C ARG A 381 29.31 -4.26 4.21
N HIS A 382 28.31 -4.83 3.55
CA HIS A 382 27.46 -5.89 4.10
C HIS A 382 27.37 -7.14 3.22
N GLU A 383 28.21 -7.25 2.20
CA GLU A 383 28.27 -8.42 1.31
C GLU A 383 29.61 -9.16 1.35
N ALA A 384 30.29 -9.08 2.51
CA ALA A 384 31.49 -9.86 2.83
C ALA A 384 32.63 -9.74 1.79
N GLY A 385 32.77 -8.58 1.14
CA GLY A 385 33.79 -8.38 0.10
C GLY A 385 33.51 -9.17 -1.19
N GLY A 386 32.24 -9.48 -1.47
CA GLY A 386 31.81 -10.22 -2.65
C GLY A 386 32.29 -9.60 -3.97
N ILE A 387 32.30 -8.27 -4.08
CA ILE A 387 32.76 -7.56 -5.29
C ILE A 387 34.18 -8.00 -5.68
N ALA A 388 35.12 -7.97 -4.73
CA ALA A 388 36.50 -8.36 -4.97
C ALA A 388 36.60 -9.85 -5.31
N SER A 389 35.89 -10.70 -4.55
CA SER A 389 35.99 -12.16 -4.65
C SER A 389 35.35 -12.72 -5.92
N HIS A 390 34.20 -12.20 -6.32
CA HIS A 390 33.40 -12.71 -7.43
C HIS A 390 33.67 -11.95 -8.73
N SER A 391 33.85 -10.63 -8.67
CA SER A 391 33.90 -9.78 -9.86
C SER A 391 35.32 -9.31 -10.21
N GLN A 392 36.33 -9.63 -9.40
CA GLN A 392 37.74 -9.21 -9.60
C GLN A 392 37.86 -7.69 -9.81
N ALA A 393 37.00 -6.94 -9.13
CA ALA A 393 36.92 -5.49 -9.23
C ALA A 393 37.33 -4.86 -7.91
N THR A 394 38.02 -3.73 -8.01
CA THR A 394 38.24 -2.86 -6.84
C THR A 394 37.03 -1.95 -6.62
N VAL A 395 36.88 -1.43 -5.41
CA VAL A 395 35.83 -0.46 -5.08
C VAL A 395 36.49 0.86 -4.72
N TYR A 396 36.04 1.95 -5.34
CA TYR A 396 36.34 3.30 -4.89
C TYR A 396 35.08 3.86 -4.21
N PRO A 397 35.01 3.83 -2.87
CA PRO A 397 33.83 4.26 -2.15
C PRO A 397 33.72 5.79 -2.18
N VAL A 398 32.57 6.28 -2.61
CA VAL A 398 32.26 7.70 -2.70
C VAL A 398 31.58 8.14 -1.42
N ARG A 399 31.97 9.30 -0.90
CA ARG A 399 31.29 9.92 0.24
C ARG A 399 30.38 11.02 -0.27
N ALA A 400 29.12 10.98 0.13
CA ALA A 400 28.20 12.09 -0.10
C ALA A 400 28.77 13.36 0.54
N ASN A 401 28.67 14.48 -0.17
CA ASN A 401 28.99 15.78 0.41
C ASN A 401 28.04 16.08 1.57
N ALA A 402 28.59 16.46 2.73
CA ALA A 402 27.80 16.77 3.92
C ALA A 402 26.76 17.89 3.71
N ASN A 403 26.96 18.75 2.71
CA ASN A 403 26.04 19.86 2.40
C ASN A 403 24.91 19.48 1.44
N ASN A 404 24.94 18.29 0.83
CA ASN A 404 23.95 17.84 -0.17
C ASN A 404 22.81 17.01 0.45
N GLY A 405 22.65 17.08 1.77
CA GLY A 405 21.71 16.23 2.51
C GLY A 405 22.30 14.84 2.78
N HIS A 406 21.61 13.79 2.34
CA HIS A 406 21.92 12.39 2.68
C HIS A 406 22.27 11.47 1.50
N HIS A 407 22.33 11.97 0.27
CA HIS A 407 22.55 11.18 -0.96
C HIS A 407 23.81 11.61 -1.74
N LEU A 408 24.29 10.74 -2.62
CA LEU A 408 25.40 11.06 -3.54
C LEU A 408 24.93 12.01 -4.65
N THR A 409 25.80 12.92 -5.06
CA THR A 409 25.58 13.74 -6.27
C THR A 409 26.50 13.33 -7.41
N VAL A 410 26.14 13.73 -8.63
CA VAL A 410 26.96 13.57 -9.84
C VAL A 410 28.33 14.20 -9.69
N LYS A 411 28.46 15.27 -8.90
CA LYS A 411 29.74 15.88 -8.57
C LYS A 411 30.62 14.97 -7.71
N ASP A 412 30.02 14.33 -6.70
CA ASP A 412 30.72 13.38 -5.83
C ASP A 412 31.21 12.17 -6.65
N ILE A 413 30.35 11.65 -7.53
CA ILE A 413 30.71 10.59 -8.48
C ILE A 413 31.84 11.03 -9.41
N ALA A 414 31.74 12.22 -10.00
CA ALA A 414 32.72 12.74 -10.96
C ALA A 414 34.11 12.93 -10.34
N GLN A 415 34.18 13.28 -9.06
CA GLN A 415 35.44 13.49 -8.35
C GLN A 415 36.22 12.18 -8.15
N GLU A 416 35.52 11.07 -7.92
CA GLU A 416 36.14 9.75 -7.70
C GLU A 416 36.24 8.90 -8.98
N PHE A 417 35.75 9.41 -10.12
CA PHE A 417 35.74 8.68 -11.37
C PHE A 417 37.14 8.51 -11.97
N VAL A 418 37.52 7.26 -12.22
CA VAL A 418 38.81 6.92 -12.86
C VAL A 418 38.57 6.65 -14.34
N VAL A 419 39.08 7.56 -15.17
CA VAL A 419 39.07 7.43 -16.64
C VAL A 419 39.99 6.30 -17.11
N ASP A 420 39.69 5.73 -18.27
CA ASP A 420 40.60 4.80 -18.95
C ASP A 420 41.47 5.57 -19.95
N ASP A 421 42.47 6.27 -19.42
CA ASP A 421 43.39 7.11 -20.19
C ASP A 421 44.73 6.42 -20.51
N ARG A 422 44.79 5.10 -20.28
CA ARG A 422 45.98 4.23 -20.37
C ARG A 422 47.00 4.42 -19.23
N ASP A 423 46.68 5.18 -18.19
CA ASP A 423 47.45 5.14 -16.96
C ASP A 423 47.35 3.74 -16.34
N VAL A 424 48.51 3.15 -16.02
CA VAL A 424 48.63 1.78 -15.49
C VAL A 424 48.49 1.70 -13.97
N HIS A 425 48.47 2.84 -13.25
CA HIS A 425 48.46 2.87 -11.79
C HIS A 425 47.10 2.53 -11.19
N MET A 426 46.00 2.90 -11.86
CA MET A 426 44.64 2.84 -11.31
C MET A 426 43.72 1.93 -12.14
N ALA A 427 42.75 1.30 -11.49
CA ALA A 427 41.76 0.48 -12.18
C ALA A 427 40.63 1.37 -12.73
N PRO A 428 40.36 1.36 -14.05
CA PRO A 428 39.39 2.27 -14.63
C PRO A 428 37.96 1.95 -14.17
N THR A 429 37.15 2.98 -13.98
CA THR A 429 35.75 2.84 -13.58
C THR A 429 34.95 2.21 -14.72
N ARG A 430 34.22 1.15 -14.39
CA ARG A 430 33.38 0.41 -15.36
C ARG A 430 31.91 0.34 -14.95
N LEU A 431 31.62 0.57 -13.68
CA LEU A 431 30.27 0.55 -13.15
C LEU A 431 30.11 1.55 -12.00
N ILE A 432 28.95 2.20 -11.95
CA ILE A 432 28.49 2.99 -10.82
C ILE A 432 27.32 2.23 -10.19
N SER A 433 27.36 2.00 -8.88
CA SER A 433 26.30 1.35 -8.12
C SER A 433 25.68 2.35 -7.16
N LEU A 434 24.38 2.62 -7.32
CA LEU A 434 23.58 3.40 -6.39
C LEU A 434 22.75 2.47 -5.51
N GLU A 435 22.28 2.98 -4.37
CA GLU A 435 21.38 2.27 -3.46
C GLU A 435 20.18 3.17 -3.17
N ASN A 436 18.97 2.67 -3.44
CA ASN A 436 17.73 3.42 -3.17
C ASN A 436 16.63 2.47 -2.66
N THR A 437 16.18 2.59 -1.40
CA THR A 437 16.61 3.56 -0.38
C THR A 437 17.92 3.20 0.31
N LEU A 438 18.67 4.21 0.76
CA LEU A 438 19.86 4.05 1.60
C LEU A 438 19.52 4.44 3.04
N SER A 439 19.55 3.49 3.98
CA SER A 439 19.14 3.71 5.38
C SER A 439 17.75 4.36 5.50
N GLY A 440 16.80 3.96 4.65
CA GLY A 440 15.43 4.48 4.65
C GLY A 440 15.26 5.85 4.01
N THR A 441 16.34 6.49 3.58
CA THR A 441 16.30 7.76 2.84
C THR A 441 16.25 7.53 1.34
N VAL A 442 15.50 8.39 0.66
CA VAL A 442 15.26 8.36 -0.77
C VAL A 442 16.29 9.24 -1.48
N MET A 443 16.85 8.70 -2.55
CA MET A 443 17.66 9.49 -3.48
C MET A 443 16.74 10.21 -4.48
N PRO A 444 16.84 11.54 -4.62
CA PRO A 444 16.02 12.31 -5.56
C PRO A 444 16.17 11.82 -7.01
N LEU A 445 15.05 11.79 -7.73
CA LEU A 445 15.00 11.26 -9.10
C LEU A 445 15.82 12.10 -10.09
N ASP A 446 15.84 13.42 -9.92
CA ASP A 446 16.64 14.33 -10.75
C ASP A 446 18.15 14.09 -10.60
N GLU A 447 18.60 13.73 -9.39
CA GLU A 447 19.98 13.36 -9.13
C GLU A 447 20.32 11.98 -9.73
N ILE A 448 19.42 11.00 -9.60
CA ILE A 448 19.54 9.70 -10.29
C ILE A 448 19.70 9.90 -11.81
N GLN A 449 18.87 10.74 -12.41
CA GLN A 449 18.94 11.07 -13.85
C GLN A 449 20.25 11.78 -14.21
N SER A 450 20.77 12.63 -13.34
CA SER A 450 22.04 13.34 -13.55
C SER A 450 23.23 12.39 -13.53
N ILE A 451 23.28 11.45 -12.59
CA ILE A 451 24.28 10.39 -12.55
C ILE A 451 24.12 9.44 -13.73
N GLY A 452 22.88 9.10 -14.12
CA GLY A 452 22.61 8.27 -15.30
C GLY A 452 23.11 8.89 -16.60
N ARG A 453 22.90 10.19 -16.82
CA ARG A 453 23.50 10.91 -17.95
C ARG A 453 25.03 10.86 -17.91
N PHE A 454 25.62 11.12 -16.75
CA PHE A 454 27.07 11.08 -16.57
C PHE A 454 27.68 9.70 -16.89
N ALA A 455 27.01 8.62 -16.44
CA ALA A 455 27.41 7.24 -16.70
C ALA A 455 27.36 6.91 -18.21
N ARG A 456 26.24 7.25 -18.87
CA ARG A 456 26.04 7.03 -20.31
C ARG A 456 27.08 7.78 -21.16
N GLU A 457 27.36 9.05 -20.83
CA GLU A 457 28.37 9.86 -21.51
C GLU A 457 29.78 9.25 -21.44
N ARG A 458 30.07 8.46 -20.40
CA ARG A 458 31.36 7.80 -20.16
C ARG A 458 31.37 6.33 -20.57
N GLY A 459 30.26 5.80 -21.08
CA GLY A 459 30.14 4.41 -21.50
C GLY A 459 30.32 3.40 -20.36
N VAL A 460 29.94 3.76 -19.13
CA VAL A 460 29.98 2.85 -17.96
C VAL A 460 28.56 2.42 -17.57
N ARG A 461 28.42 1.22 -17.00
CA ARG A 461 27.13 0.70 -16.56
C ARG A 461 26.67 1.38 -15.26
N LEU A 462 25.36 1.50 -15.08
CA LEU A 462 24.71 1.96 -13.85
C LEU A 462 23.87 0.83 -13.26
N HIS A 463 24.12 0.47 -12.00
CA HIS A 463 23.36 -0.53 -11.26
C HIS A 463 22.64 0.11 -10.06
N LEU A 464 21.43 -0.37 -9.78
CA LEU A 464 20.69 -0.03 -8.56
C LEU A 464 20.61 -1.23 -7.63
N ASP A 465 21.21 -1.11 -6.43
CA ASP A 465 20.74 -1.87 -5.27
C ASP A 465 19.39 -1.29 -4.85
N GLY A 466 18.33 -1.90 -5.39
CA GLY A 466 16.95 -1.55 -5.17
C GLY A 466 16.29 -2.41 -4.10
N ALA A 467 17.04 -2.89 -3.11
CA ALA A 467 16.51 -3.73 -2.04
C ALA A 467 15.24 -3.15 -1.38
N ARG A 468 15.08 -1.83 -1.41
CA ARG A 468 13.88 -1.12 -0.95
C ARG A 468 13.37 -0.08 -1.96
N VAL A 469 13.61 -0.26 -3.26
CA VAL A 469 13.12 0.67 -4.30
C VAL A 469 11.59 0.79 -4.29
N TRP A 470 10.90 -0.27 -3.87
CA TRP A 470 9.45 -0.28 -3.58
C TRP A 470 9.02 0.82 -2.61
N ASN A 471 9.83 1.08 -1.57
CA ASN A 471 9.58 2.14 -0.60
C ASN A 471 9.86 3.52 -1.22
N ALA A 472 10.93 3.66 -1.99
CA ALA A 472 11.26 4.92 -2.67
C ALA A 472 10.14 5.33 -3.64
N ALA A 473 9.64 4.40 -4.46
CA ALA A 473 8.54 4.67 -5.39
C ALA A 473 7.28 5.19 -4.67
N VAL A 474 6.92 4.56 -3.54
CA VAL A 474 5.76 4.97 -2.72
C VAL A 474 5.99 6.33 -2.06
N ALA A 475 7.18 6.58 -1.51
CA ALA A 475 7.49 7.86 -0.85
C ALA A 475 7.52 9.05 -1.82
N GLU A 476 8.03 8.85 -3.04
CA GLU A 476 8.03 9.85 -4.11
C GLU A 476 6.68 9.98 -4.82
N GLY A 477 5.76 9.03 -4.61
CA GLY A 477 4.48 8.99 -5.34
C GLY A 477 4.64 8.76 -6.84
N CYS A 478 5.63 7.97 -7.26
CA CYS A 478 5.92 7.68 -8.67
C CYS A 478 5.89 6.17 -8.98
N SER A 479 5.89 5.82 -10.27
CA SER A 479 5.97 4.42 -10.71
C SER A 479 7.38 3.85 -10.48
N LEU A 480 7.48 2.52 -10.27
CA LEU A 480 8.80 1.85 -10.19
C LEU A 480 9.65 2.11 -11.43
N GLU A 481 9.02 2.03 -12.61
CA GLU A 481 9.66 2.31 -13.90
C GLU A 481 10.30 3.71 -13.97
N SER A 482 9.67 4.72 -13.36
CA SER A 482 10.19 6.10 -13.39
C SER A 482 11.59 6.20 -12.78
N ILE A 483 11.85 5.44 -11.71
CA ILE A 483 13.16 5.33 -11.06
C ILE A 483 14.06 4.36 -11.83
N THR A 484 13.53 3.16 -12.11
CA THR A 484 14.36 2.01 -12.53
C THR A 484 14.85 2.11 -13.96
N LYS A 485 14.14 2.79 -14.87
CA LYS A 485 14.55 2.95 -16.28
C LYS A 485 15.87 3.71 -16.48
N GLU A 486 16.36 4.42 -15.47
CA GLU A 486 17.64 5.13 -15.55
C GLU A 486 18.85 4.20 -15.36
N PHE A 487 18.61 2.95 -14.96
CA PHE A 487 19.63 1.96 -14.65
C PHE A 487 19.72 0.88 -15.73
N ASP A 488 20.91 0.33 -15.95
CA ASP A 488 21.12 -0.84 -16.83
C ASP A 488 20.64 -2.13 -16.16
N SER A 489 20.67 -2.17 -14.83
CA SER A 489 20.22 -3.31 -14.04
C SER A 489 19.78 -2.90 -12.64
N VAL A 490 18.80 -3.61 -12.09
CA VAL A 490 18.25 -3.34 -10.76
C VAL A 490 18.08 -4.63 -9.97
N SER A 491 18.54 -4.63 -8.72
CA SER A 491 18.28 -5.70 -7.74
C SER A 491 17.09 -5.34 -6.87
N LEU A 492 15.96 -6.05 -7.00
CA LEU A 492 14.74 -5.78 -6.22
C LEU A 492 14.52 -6.87 -5.18
N CYS A 493 14.65 -6.58 -3.89
CA CYS A 493 14.32 -7.56 -2.85
C CYS A 493 12.80 -7.67 -2.70
N VAL A 494 12.28 -8.90 -2.64
CA VAL A 494 10.87 -9.17 -2.29
C VAL A 494 10.73 -9.67 -0.86
N SER A 495 11.83 -10.08 -0.22
CA SER A 495 11.84 -10.62 1.15
C SER A 495 12.12 -9.62 2.27
N LYS A 496 11.55 -8.42 2.12
CA LYS A 496 11.65 -7.31 3.10
C LYS A 496 10.25 -6.73 3.32
N GLY A 497 10.08 -5.41 3.20
CA GLY A 497 8.76 -4.76 3.30
C GLY A 497 7.71 -5.28 2.32
N VAL A 498 8.10 -5.89 1.19
CA VAL A 498 7.17 -6.59 0.28
C VAL A 498 6.61 -7.88 0.89
N GLY A 499 7.31 -8.53 1.81
CA GLY A 499 6.75 -9.57 2.68
C GLY A 499 6.96 -11.03 2.23
N ALA A 500 7.58 -11.29 1.08
CA ALA A 500 7.88 -12.66 0.66
C ALA A 500 8.87 -13.32 1.63
N PRO A 501 8.81 -14.65 1.85
CA PRO A 501 9.77 -15.31 2.76
C PRO A 501 11.20 -15.27 2.23
N ILE A 502 11.38 -15.43 0.92
CA ILE A 502 12.69 -15.57 0.27
C ILE A 502 12.65 -14.84 -1.06
N GLY A 503 13.72 -14.11 -1.35
CA GLY A 503 14.13 -13.85 -2.71
C GLY A 503 14.32 -12.38 -3.08
N SER A 504 14.92 -12.21 -4.25
CA SER A 504 15.13 -10.95 -4.94
C SER A 504 15.09 -11.22 -6.45
N VAL A 505 14.66 -10.24 -7.24
CA VAL A 505 14.67 -10.31 -8.71
C VAL A 505 15.71 -9.32 -9.23
N LEU A 506 16.65 -9.81 -10.04
CA LEU A 506 17.55 -8.97 -10.82
C LEU A 506 16.89 -8.71 -12.17
N VAL A 507 16.75 -7.45 -12.59
CA VAL A 507 16.24 -7.07 -13.91
C VAL A 507 17.32 -6.37 -14.74
N GLY A 508 17.19 -6.44 -16.07
CA GLY A 508 18.17 -5.92 -17.01
C GLY A 508 17.82 -6.23 -18.47
N GLU A 509 18.75 -5.91 -19.37
CA GLU A 509 18.72 -6.37 -20.77
C GLU A 509 18.72 -7.90 -20.85
N THR A 510 18.10 -8.47 -21.89
CA THR A 510 17.94 -9.91 -22.09
C THR A 510 19.29 -10.65 -22.06
N GLU A 511 20.30 -10.12 -22.78
CA GLU A 511 21.63 -10.73 -22.84
C GLU A 511 22.39 -10.64 -21.52
N PHE A 512 22.21 -9.54 -20.78
CA PHE A 512 22.75 -9.38 -19.43
C PHE A 512 22.14 -10.42 -18.47
N ILE A 513 20.82 -10.59 -18.49
CA ILE A 513 20.12 -11.57 -17.66
C ILE A 513 20.52 -13.01 -18.02
N ARG A 514 20.67 -13.32 -19.32
CA ARG A 514 21.17 -14.61 -19.77
C ARG A 514 22.56 -14.90 -19.20
N LYS A 515 23.45 -13.90 -19.18
CA LYS A 515 24.79 -14.02 -18.58
C LYS A 515 24.71 -14.16 -17.05
N ALA A 516 23.86 -13.38 -16.39
CA ALA A 516 23.62 -13.48 -14.95
C ALA A 516 23.08 -14.86 -14.56
N ARG A 517 22.18 -15.48 -15.34
CA ARG A 517 21.65 -16.83 -15.12
C ARG A 517 22.76 -17.90 -15.14
N HIS A 518 23.75 -17.74 -16.02
CA HIS A 518 24.93 -18.61 -16.05
C HIS A 518 25.74 -18.51 -14.74
N PHE A 519 25.97 -17.28 -14.26
CA PHE A 519 26.65 -17.08 -12.98
C PHE A 519 25.80 -17.51 -11.78
N ARG A 520 24.47 -17.36 -11.84
CA ARG A 520 23.54 -17.88 -10.83
C ARG A 520 23.70 -19.38 -10.69
N LYS A 521 23.87 -20.11 -11.81
CA LYS A 521 24.15 -21.55 -11.78
C LYS A 521 25.49 -21.86 -11.10
N MET A 522 26.54 -21.09 -11.40
CA MET A 522 27.87 -21.24 -10.79
C MET A 522 27.86 -20.93 -9.29
N PHE A 523 27.09 -19.94 -8.84
CA PHE A 523 26.99 -19.52 -7.44
C PHE A 523 26.01 -20.39 -6.63
N GLY A 524 25.45 -21.45 -7.24
CA GLY A 524 24.54 -22.38 -6.56
C GLY A 524 23.09 -21.89 -6.45
N GLY A 525 22.72 -20.80 -7.12
CA GLY A 525 21.35 -20.26 -7.13
C GLY A 525 20.44 -20.81 -8.24
N GLY A 526 20.91 -21.78 -9.04
CA GLY A 526 20.08 -22.44 -10.05
C GLY A 526 19.22 -23.53 -9.43
N TRP A 527 18.03 -23.14 -8.97
CA TRP A 527 17.08 -24.00 -8.25
C TRP A 527 16.29 -24.93 -9.17
N ARG A 528 15.56 -25.88 -8.57
CA ARG A 528 14.63 -26.78 -9.27
C ARG A 528 13.21 -26.23 -9.18
N GLN A 529 12.36 -26.82 -8.35
CA GLN A 529 10.97 -26.42 -8.14
C GLN A 529 10.88 -25.21 -7.21
N ALA A 530 11.17 -24.02 -7.75
CA ALA A 530 11.12 -22.75 -7.02
C ALA A 530 9.76 -22.04 -7.13
N GLY A 531 8.80 -22.60 -7.85
CA GLY A 531 7.52 -21.98 -8.18
C GLY A 531 6.71 -21.53 -6.97
N GLY A 532 6.72 -22.30 -5.87
CA GLY A 532 6.08 -21.87 -4.62
C GLY A 532 6.63 -20.54 -4.10
N LEU A 533 7.96 -20.37 -4.10
CA LEU A 533 8.63 -19.13 -3.68
C LEU A 533 8.33 -17.97 -4.64
N ALA A 534 8.27 -18.25 -5.95
CA ALA A 534 7.96 -17.24 -6.94
C ALA A 534 6.49 -16.78 -6.89
N ALA A 535 5.56 -17.72 -6.70
CA ALA A 535 4.13 -17.44 -6.60
C ALA A 535 3.82 -16.58 -5.38
N VAL A 536 4.39 -16.90 -4.21
CA VAL A 536 4.21 -16.06 -3.02
C VAL A 536 4.83 -14.67 -3.21
N ALA A 537 5.99 -14.56 -3.88
CA ALA A 537 6.60 -13.27 -4.15
C ALA A 537 5.72 -12.40 -5.05
N HIS A 538 5.12 -12.98 -6.10
CA HIS A 538 4.14 -12.29 -6.95
C HIS A 538 2.93 -11.84 -6.13
N TRP A 539 2.35 -12.75 -5.33
CA TRP A 539 1.22 -12.41 -4.46
C TRP A 539 1.55 -11.26 -3.50
N CYS A 540 2.75 -11.24 -2.94
CA CYS A 540 3.21 -10.17 -2.05
C CYS A 540 3.31 -8.81 -2.77
N ILE A 541 3.80 -8.79 -4.02
CA ILE A 541 3.83 -7.57 -4.84
C ILE A 541 2.41 -7.05 -5.07
N ASP A 542 1.42 -7.92 -5.30
CA ASP A 542 0.05 -7.52 -5.57
C ASP A 542 -0.77 -7.15 -4.32
N ASN A 543 -0.42 -7.70 -3.14
CA ASN A 543 -1.27 -7.61 -1.94
C ASN A 543 -0.63 -6.89 -0.75
N VAL A 544 0.70 -6.86 -0.66
CA VAL A 544 1.43 -6.26 0.47
C VAL A 544 2.06 -4.93 0.06
N TRP A 545 2.72 -4.87 -1.10
CA TRP A 545 3.33 -3.61 -1.56
C TRP A 545 2.33 -2.43 -1.66
N PRO A 546 1.06 -2.61 -2.09
CA PRO A 546 0.10 -1.51 -2.12
C PRO A 546 -0.22 -0.87 -0.76
N THR A 547 0.01 -1.58 0.35
CA THR A 547 -0.20 -1.05 1.71
C THR A 547 1.06 -0.40 2.30
N MET A 548 2.18 -0.38 1.57
CA MET A 548 3.47 0.08 2.07
C MET A 548 3.46 1.54 2.56
N GLY A 549 2.60 2.39 1.99
CA GLY A 549 2.42 3.77 2.45
C GLY A 549 1.91 3.85 3.90
N GLU A 550 1.08 2.89 4.34
CA GLU A 550 0.62 2.81 5.74
C GLU A 550 1.80 2.57 6.69
N THR A 551 2.76 1.76 6.28
CA THR A 551 3.99 1.50 7.05
C THR A 551 4.83 2.78 7.20
N HIS A 552 4.90 3.62 6.15
CA HIS A 552 5.62 4.90 6.21
C HIS A 552 4.92 5.88 7.17
N LEU A 553 3.59 5.93 7.16
CA LEU A 553 2.81 6.75 8.10
C LEU A 553 3.05 6.33 9.55
N LEU A 554 3.09 5.01 9.82
CA LEU A 554 3.43 4.49 11.14
C LEU A 554 4.86 4.85 11.57
N ALA A 555 5.82 4.83 10.65
CA ALA A 555 7.20 5.20 10.94
C ALA A 555 7.31 6.69 11.32
N LYS A 556 6.61 7.56 10.58
CA LYS A 556 6.50 8.99 10.90
C LYS A 556 5.82 9.23 12.24
N ARG A 557 4.74 8.52 12.54
CA ARG A 557 4.06 8.59 13.84
C ARG A 557 4.98 8.19 14.99
N LEU A 558 5.72 7.09 14.84
CA LEU A 558 6.70 6.65 15.82
C LEU A 558 7.75 7.74 16.05
N ALA A 559 8.37 8.26 14.98
CA ALA A 559 9.38 9.30 15.07
C ALA A 559 8.88 10.55 15.80
N GLN A 560 7.71 11.07 15.41
CA GLN A 560 7.08 12.23 16.04
C GLN A 560 6.77 12.00 17.52
N GLY A 561 6.22 10.84 17.87
CA GLY A 561 5.94 10.47 19.26
C GLY A 561 7.21 10.37 20.11
N LEU A 562 8.30 9.82 19.56
CA LEU A 562 9.59 9.70 20.24
C LEU A 562 10.28 11.06 20.43
N GLU A 563 10.19 11.98 19.47
CA GLU A 563 10.71 13.34 19.65
C GLU A 563 9.92 14.13 20.69
N GLN A 564 8.59 14.00 20.67
CA GLN A 564 7.70 14.72 21.57
C GLN A 564 7.79 14.20 23.01
N HIS A 565 7.95 12.90 23.21
CA HIS A 565 7.84 12.26 24.52
C HIS A 565 9.11 11.56 25.01
N GLY A 566 10.16 11.48 24.20
CA GLY A 566 11.39 10.77 24.52
C GLY A 566 12.39 11.50 25.41
N GLY A 567 11.99 12.58 26.07
CA GLY A 567 12.80 13.23 27.12
C GLY A 567 14.15 13.77 26.66
N GLY A 568 14.33 14.08 25.37
CA GLY A 568 15.62 14.47 24.78
C GLY A 568 16.20 13.44 23.80
N ALA A 569 15.48 12.35 23.52
CA ALA A 569 15.78 11.48 22.40
C ALA A 569 15.71 12.23 21.06
N LYS A 570 16.54 11.84 20.10
CA LYS A 570 16.66 12.50 18.80
C LYS A 570 16.53 11.53 17.65
N ILE A 571 15.88 11.96 16.59
CA ILE A 571 15.91 11.27 15.30
C ILE A 571 17.14 11.74 14.52
N THR A 572 18.00 10.81 14.12
CA THR A 572 19.32 11.14 13.55
C THR A 572 19.36 11.08 12.03
N ILE A 573 18.35 10.48 11.40
CA ILE A 573 18.21 10.36 9.94
C ILE A 573 16.76 10.72 9.57
N PRO A 574 16.52 11.50 8.48
CA PRO A 574 15.17 11.79 8.01
C PRO A 574 14.30 10.55 7.83
N VAL A 575 13.06 10.62 8.32
CA VAL A 575 12.08 9.51 8.25
C VAL A 575 11.23 9.67 6.99
N GLU A 576 11.82 9.26 5.86
CA GLU A 576 11.18 9.36 4.54
C GLU A 576 10.37 8.11 4.20
N THR A 577 10.77 6.94 4.72
CA THR A 577 10.12 5.64 4.46
C THR A 577 9.80 4.88 5.76
N ASN A 578 10.28 3.64 5.91
CA ASN A 578 9.91 2.71 6.97
C ASN A 578 10.98 2.57 8.08
N MET A 579 11.95 3.48 8.17
CA MET A 579 13.03 3.41 9.16
C MET A 579 13.05 4.64 10.06
N VAL A 580 13.30 4.40 11.35
CA VAL A 580 13.53 5.44 12.36
C VAL A 580 14.87 5.16 13.02
N PHE A 581 15.79 6.12 12.96
CA PHE A 581 17.08 6.06 13.64
C PHE A 581 17.02 6.94 14.87
N LEU A 582 17.02 6.31 16.04
CA LEU A 582 16.81 6.95 17.33
C LEU A 582 18.12 7.00 18.11
N ASP A 583 18.45 8.17 18.65
CA ASP A 583 19.53 8.36 19.63
C ASP A 583 18.94 8.74 20.98
N LEU A 584 19.22 7.92 22.00
CA LEU A 584 18.76 8.09 23.37
C LEU A 584 19.76 8.85 24.25
N ALA A 585 20.88 9.36 23.73
CA ALA A 585 21.93 9.98 24.55
C ALA A 585 21.39 11.14 25.42
N GLY A 586 20.44 11.90 24.91
CA GLY A 586 19.81 13.02 25.63
C GLY A 586 18.64 12.66 26.53
N SER A 587 18.17 11.41 26.54
CA SER A 587 16.91 11.03 27.21
C SER A 587 17.08 10.50 28.64
N GLY A 588 18.31 10.13 29.02
CA GLY A 588 18.56 9.37 30.25
C GLY A 588 18.04 7.93 30.23
N ILE A 589 17.49 7.47 29.09
CA ILE A 589 17.00 6.10 28.90
C ILE A 589 18.15 5.21 28.42
N ARG A 590 18.43 4.14 29.15
CA ARG A 590 19.34 3.08 28.69
C ARG A 590 18.64 2.20 27.66
N LEU A 591 19.28 1.93 26.54
CA LEU A 591 18.72 1.12 25.45
C LEU A 591 18.35 -0.30 25.90
N SER A 592 19.15 -0.91 26.78
CA SER A 592 18.87 -2.24 27.34
C SER A 592 17.59 -2.28 28.18
N GLU A 593 17.34 -1.25 28.98
CA GLU A 593 16.12 -1.13 29.78
C GLU A 593 14.91 -0.84 28.89
N LEU A 594 15.05 0.02 27.87
CA LEU A 594 13.99 0.23 26.88
C LEU A 594 13.59 -1.08 26.21
N SER A 595 14.57 -1.87 25.76
CA SER A 595 14.30 -3.18 25.16
C SER A 595 13.54 -4.10 26.10
N ARG A 596 13.95 -4.18 27.38
CA ARG A 596 13.30 -5.02 28.38
C ARG A 596 11.83 -4.61 28.60
N ARG A 597 11.55 -3.31 28.68
CA ARG A 597 10.20 -2.76 28.85
C ARG A 597 9.32 -2.96 27.61
N LEU A 598 9.89 -2.87 26.42
CA LEU A 598 9.18 -3.16 25.17
C LEU A 598 8.86 -4.66 25.04
N GLU A 599 9.74 -5.55 25.49
CA GLU A 599 9.48 -7.00 25.49
C GLU A 599 8.27 -7.38 26.36
N GLU A 600 8.02 -6.67 27.47
CA GLU A 600 6.81 -6.82 28.30
C GLU A 600 5.52 -6.49 27.51
N ARG A 601 5.63 -5.74 26.41
CA ARG A 601 4.55 -5.41 25.47
C ARG A 601 4.62 -6.22 24.17
N HIS A 602 5.41 -7.29 24.12
CA HIS A 602 5.65 -8.10 22.92
C HIS A 602 6.28 -7.34 21.74
N ILE A 603 7.01 -6.26 22.02
CA ILE A 603 7.74 -5.45 21.04
C ILE A 603 9.23 -5.79 21.11
N LYS A 604 9.85 -6.05 19.95
CA LYS A 604 11.30 -6.35 19.84
C LYS A 604 12.03 -5.24 19.11
N ILE A 605 13.19 -4.86 19.63
CA ILE A 605 14.12 -3.90 19.01
C ILE A 605 15.54 -4.48 18.92
N GLY A 606 16.39 -3.87 18.10
CA GLY A 606 17.77 -4.29 17.93
C GLY A 606 18.65 -3.78 19.07
N SER A 607 18.69 -4.51 20.17
CA SER A 607 19.45 -4.15 21.40
C SER A 607 20.27 -5.30 21.97
N ARG A 608 20.10 -6.51 21.43
CA ARG A 608 20.70 -7.72 21.99
C ARG A 608 22.21 -7.66 21.81
N ASN A 609 22.93 -7.76 22.93
CA ASN A 609 24.38 -7.55 23.03
C ASN A 609 24.87 -6.13 22.71
N ALA A 610 23.99 -5.12 22.75
CA ALA A 610 24.42 -3.73 22.68
C ALA A 610 25.36 -3.41 23.86
N PRO A 611 26.54 -2.80 23.61
CA PRO A 611 27.37 -2.26 24.67
C PRO A 611 26.57 -1.35 25.62
N GLU A 612 26.95 -1.28 26.90
CA GLU A 612 26.22 -0.48 27.89
C GLU A 612 26.15 1.02 27.52
N ASP A 613 27.13 1.51 26.75
CA ASP A 613 27.23 2.89 26.26
C ASP A 613 26.54 3.13 24.92
N GLN A 614 25.92 2.12 24.30
CA GLN A 614 25.18 2.30 23.05
C GLN A 614 23.86 3.03 23.29
N THR A 615 23.72 4.21 22.68
CA THR A 615 22.49 5.03 22.74
C THR A 615 21.66 4.98 21.47
N GLN A 616 22.27 4.56 20.35
CA GLN A 616 21.63 4.57 19.04
C GLN A 616 20.98 3.24 18.70
N VAL A 617 19.78 3.28 18.15
CA VAL A 617 19.04 2.12 17.68
C VAL A 617 18.33 2.43 16.36
N ARG A 618 18.36 1.47 15.44
CA ARG A 618 17.55 1.49 14.22
C ARG A 618 16.28 0.69 14.45
N LEU A 619 15.15 1.33 14.18
CA LEU A 619 13.82 0.74 14.21
C LEU A 619 13.31 0.67 12.77
N VAL A 620 12.76 -0.47 12.37
CA VAL A 620 12.28 -0.71 11.02
C VAL A 620 10.84 -1.21 11.10
N LEU A 621 9.94 -0.55 10.40
CA LEU A 621 8.53 -0.92 10.33
C LEU A 621 8.25 -1.75 9.08
N HIS A 622 7.25 -2.62 9.19
CA HIS A 622 6.77 -3.47 8.09
C HIS A 622 5.27 -3.75 8.25
N TRP A 623 4.65 -4.36 7.23
CA TRP A 623 3.19 -4.55 7.13
C TRP A 623 2.54 -5.37 8.26
N GLN A 624 3.33 -6.04 9.12
CA GLN A 624 2.84 -6.80 10.27
C GLN A 624 2.96 -6.02 11.59
N ILE A 625 3.44 -4.77 11.55
CA ILE A 625 3.44 -3.87 12.70
C ILE A 625 2.12 -3.11 12.73
N SER A 626 1.36 -3.27 13.80
CA SER A 626 0.11 -2.56 14.00
C SER A 626 0.33 -1.14 14.54
N GLN A 627 -0.66 -0.28 14.36
CA GLN A 627 -0.69 1.03 15.02
C GLN A 627 -0.59 0.91 16.55
N GLN A 628 -1.28 -0.07 17.14
CA GLN A 628 -1.22 -0.30 18.58
C GLN A 628 0.20 -0.58 19.08
N ALA A 629 1.00 -1.34 18.31
CA ALA A 629 2.39 -1.60 18.69
C ALA A 629 3.26 -0.32 18.64
N VAL A 630 2.98 0.60 17.71
CA VAL A 630 3.62 1.92 17.67
C VAL A 630 3.20 2.78 18.87
N ASP A 631 1.92 2.78 19.20
CA ASP A 631 1.38 3.54 20.33
C ASP A 631 1.92 3.01 21.67
N ASP A 632 1.97 1.69 21.84
CA ASP A 632 2.58 1.04 23.01
C ASP A 632 4.08 1.36 23.13
N PHE A 633 4.81 1.42 22.01
CA PHE A 633 6.21 1.84 22.01
C PHE A 633 6.34 3.26 22.56
N ILE A 634 5.56 4.20 22.02
CA ILE A 634 5.60 5.61 22.41
C ILE A 634 5.28 5.77 23.91
N GLU A 635 4.26 5.08 24.40
CA GLU A 635 3.90 5.13 25.83
C GLU A 635 5.00 4.55 26.73
N VAL A 636 5.65 3.46 26.34
CA VAL A 636 6.81 2.94 27.10
C VAL A 636 7.92 3.98 27.20
N VAL A 637 8.28 4.62 26.08
CA VAL A 637 9.32 5.66 26.07
C VAL A 637 8.93 6.87 26.91
N LYS A 638 7.67 7.31 26.80
CA LYS A 638 7.11 8.42 27.58
C LYS A 638 7.15 8.16 29.08
N ASP A 639 6.73 6.98 29.51
CA ASP A 639 6.79 6.56 30.92
C ASP A 639 8.24 6.55 31.43
N MET A 640 9.18 6.06 30.63
CA MET A 640 10.59 6.02 30.99
C MET A 640 11.22 7.41 31.09
N ALA A 641 10.91 8.30 30.15
CA ALA A 641 11.41 9.68 30.15
C ALA A 641 10.89 10.48 31.36
N GLN A 642 9.64 10.28 31.76
CA GLN A 642 9.07 10.92 32.96
C GLN A 642 9.77 10.44 34.24
N ASN A 643 10.06 9.15 34.36
CA ASN A 643 10.75 8.58 35.52
C ASN A 643 12.24 9.00 35.59
N ALA A 644 12.91 9.14 34.45
CA ALA A 644 14.28 9.66 34.39
C ALA A 644 14.36 11.13 34.84
N SER A 645 13.32 11.91 34.52
CA SER A 645 13.22 13.33 34.93
C SER A 645 12.97 13.49 36.45
N GLN A 646 12.24 12.55 37.08
CA GLN A 646 11.93 12.59 38.51
C GLN A 646 13.06 12.10 39.43
N THR A 647 13.96 11.26 38.90
CA THR A 647 15.06 10.65 39.69
C THR A 647 16.33 11.50 39.76
N GLY A 648 16.37 12.67 39.11
CA GLY A 648 17.43 13.67 39.31
C GLY A 648 18.82 13.17 38.89
N ALA A 649 19.08 13.11 37.58
CA ALA A 649 20.43 12.87 37.07
C ALA A 649 21.30 14.13 37.20
N ASN A 650 21.87 14.29 38.38
CA ASN A 650 23.08 15.06 38.62
C ASN A 650 24.26 14.25 38.06
N GLN A 651 24.67 14.50 36.82
CA GLN A 651 26.04 14.31 36.31
C GLN A 651 26.15 14.89 34.91
N GLY A 652 26.76 16.07 34.82
CA GLY A 652 27.32 16.56 33.58
C GLY A 652 28.52 15.71 33.20
N ASN A 653 28.66 15.40 31.91
CA ASN A 653 29.98 15.46 31.28
C ASN A 653 29.88 15.68 29.77
N GLU A 654 30.94 16.30 29.30
CA GLU A 654 31.12 17.05 28.07
C GLU A 654 30.89 16.28 26.75
N SER A 655 30.54 17.09 25.76
CA SER A 655 30.49 16.80 24.33
C SER A 655 31.80 16.19 23.80
N GLY A 656 31.71 14.97 23.24
CA GLY A 656 32.65 14.46 22.27
C GLY A 656 31.88 14.05 21.01
N GLU A 657 32.09 14.74 19.89
CA GLU A 657 31.67 14.25 18.58
C GLU A 657 32.28 12.86 18.36
N ARG A 658 31.43 11.83 18.32
CA ARG A 658 31.81 10.48 17.91
C ARG A 658 30.82 9.98 16.87
N SER A 659 31.25 10.04 15.62
CA SER A 659 30.64 9.37 14.48
C SER A 659 30.89 7.87 14.58
N SER A 660 29.96 7.13 15.16
CA SER A 660 29.83 5.69 14.92
C SER A 660 28.51 5.43 14.19
N MET A 661 28.58 4.91 12.96
CA MET A 661 27.39 4.48 12.24
C MET A 661 26.69 3.35 13.02
N PRO A 662 25.35 3.36 13.11
CA PRO A 662 24.62 2.27 13.75
C PRO A 662 24.84 0.97 12.99
N VAL A 663 25.29 -0.05 13.71
CA VAL A 663 25.58 -1.39 13.17
C VAL A 663 24.27 -2.06 12.74
N TYR A 664 24.22 -2.52 11.49
CA TYR A 664 23.17 -3.41 10.99
C TYR A 664 23.12 -4.68 11.86
N GLY A 665 22.09 -4.80 12.70
CA GLY A 665 21.65 -6.03 13.36
C GLY A 665 22.75 -6.87 14.01
N SER A 666 23.16 -6.55 15.24
CA SER A 666 23.71 -7.57 16.14
C SER A 666 22.56 -8.44 16.68
N ARG A 667 22.75 -9.76 16.59
CA ARG A 667 21.77 -10.82 16.89
C ARG A 667 21.19 -10.78 18.29
#